data_AF-A0A4V3B089-F1
#
_entry.id   AF-A0A4V3B089-F1
#
_cell.length_a   1.000
_cell.length_b   1.000
_cell.length_c   1.000
_cell.angle_alpha   90.00
_cell.angle_beta   90.00
_cell.angle_gamma   90.00
#
_symmetry.space_group_name_H-M   'P 1'
#
loop_
_entity.id
_entity.type
_entity.pdbx_description
1 polymer ?
#
loop_
_entity_poly.entity_id
_entity_poly.type
_entity_poly.pdbx_seq_one_letter_code
_entity_poly.pdbx_strand_id
1 'polypeptide(L)'
;MPKPVISTPKTAADQGRFRSVTADQLAAVWPDAVLVDVRGREEYATAHVPGSLNIPPDELSSRLADLPNAALYLMCGSGKRSSQAARILTDRGYAAVNVAGGITEWYRAGHPVTYQHPSDTPPNPGRDRPAGFLRKLLHKLSGSKPAEAATQCKIPPGVSILDAEQTPKPLSTEGDHQMLIERIYDEDLAQASYLIGCQAKGEAIVVDGRRDIAVYQDLAAKNGMKIVAVTETHIHADYLSGTRELAAATGAKIYVSGEGGPDWQYEFNGERLHDGDAITLGNISIEALHTPGHTPEHLSFLVTDGAFSDQPGYLLSGDFVFSGDLGRPDLLDEAAGGVDTRFEGAKQLFASLRDKFLTLPDYVQVHPAHGAGSACGKALGAIPSSTVGYERLYAWWGPYLAANDEQGFIDELLDGQPDAHAYFGRMKRENREGPAVMGERAPLKELDTAVVADGLAEDTLSFIDTRSNSEVHEGTVVRSLNVPAGKSVASYGAWVVNPETDKNPLVLLAKDQEQAQDMWDHLVRVGIDNVAGYITSINGLPTFTPKLIQPEELKDFDSAMVLDVRNRSEHIAGNIPGSYQLSGGRVMWHLDKLPADGTIVTYCQSGVRNSVAASALRRAGYDIVELDGSYAAWDAWHSSVPAV
;
A
#
# COMPACT_ATOMS: atom_id res chain seq x y z
N MET A 1 28.31 43.83 25.85
CA MET A 1 28.70 42.48 25.35
C MET A 1 28.20 42.38 23.91
N PRO A 2 29.03 41.99 22.93
CA PRO A 2 28.57 41.78 21.57
C PRO A 2 27.75 40.48 21.47
N LYS A 3 26.66 40.53 20.71
CA LYS A 3 25.75 39.41 20.41
C LYS A 3 26.45 38.37 19.50
N PRO A 4 26.08 37.08 19.57
CA PRO A 4 26.72 36.07 18.73
C PRO A 4 26.40 36.31 17.26
N VAL A 5 27.45 36.47 16.46
CA VAL A 5 27.38 36.45 15.00
C VAL A 5 27.14 35.00 14.60
N ILE A 6 25.97 34.69 14.05
CA ILE A 6 25.72 33.38 13.42
C ILE A 6 26.56 33.35 12.15
N SER A 7 27.55 32.46 12.12
CA SER A 7 28.51 32.35 11.03
C SER A 7 27.84 31.89 9.73
N THR A 8 28.14 32.57 8.64
CA THR A 8 27.90 32.12 7.27
C THR A 8 28.55 30.74 7.02
N PRO A 9 27.92 29.84 6.24
CA PRO A 9 28.47 28.52 5.95
C PRO A 9 29.83 28.63 5.25
N LYS A 10 30.81 27.85 5.73
CA LYS A 10 32.24 28.00 5.37
C LYS A 10 32.70 27.09 4.22
N THR A 11 31.85 26.27 3.61
CA THR A 11 32.23 25.40 2.48
C THR A 11 31.07 25.12 1.51
N ALA A 12 31.39 24.67 0.29
CA ALA A 12 30.40 24.20 -0.70
C ALA A 12 29.67 22.91 -0.28
N ALA A 13 30.17 22.19 0.74
CA ALA A 13 29.54 20.96 1.26
C ALA A 13 28.37 21.23 2.23
N ASP A 14 28.23 22.47 2.73
CA ASP A 14 27.13 22.87 3.63
C ASP A 14 25.94 23.51 2.88
N GLN A 15 26.04 23.74 1.58
CA GLN A 15 24.95 24.29 0.79
C GLN A 15 23.84 23.24 0.64
N GLY A 16 22.64 23.55 1.17
CA GLY A 16 21.45 22.68 1.10
C GLY A 16 21.14 21.87 2.37
N ARG A 17 21.96 21.93 3.43
CA ARG A 17 21.66 21.28 4.72
C ARG A 17 20.88 22.23 5.63
N PHE A 18 19.58 21.98 5.81
CA PHE A 18 18.75 22.60 6.83
C PHE A 18 18.72 21.74 8.11
N ARG A 19 18.51 22.37 9.27
CA ARG A 19 18.32 21.66 10.53
C ARG A 19 16.87 21.15 10.61
N SER A 20 16.65 19.98 11.21
CA SER A 20 15.31 19.51 11.56
C SER A 20 15.15 19.44 13.08
N VAL A 21 13.98 19.79 13.61
CA VAL A 21 13.64 19.71 15.03
C VAL A 21 12.31 18.98 15.23
N THR A 22 12.11 18.34 16.38
CA THR A 22 10.82 17.74 16.75
C THR A 22 9.80 18.79 17.18
N ALA A 23 8.53 18.40 17.28
CA ALA A 23 7.49 19.25 17.84
C ALA A 23 7.82 19.75 19.26
N ASP A 24 8.33 18.88 20.14
CA ASP A 24 8.73 19.25 21.51
C ASP A 24 9.90 20.23 21.54
N GLN A 25 10.85 20.08 20.61
CA GLN A 25 11.97 21.01 20.48
C GLN A 25 11.54 22.38 19.95
N LEU A 26 10.55 22.43 19.04
CA LEU A 26 9.92 23.69 18.66
C LEU A 26 9.15 24.30 19.84
N ALA A 27 8.42 23.49 20.61
CA ALA A 27 7.64 23.96 21.75
C ALA A 27 8.52 24.62 22.83
N ALA A 28 9.76 24.13 23.03
CA ALA A 28 10.73 24.73 23.95
C ALA A 28 11.19 26.15 23.56
N VAL A 29 11.02 26.55 22.30
CA VAL A 29 11.40 27.88 21.79
C VAL A 29 10.19 28.71 21.31
N TRP A 30 8.98 28.15 21.35
CA TRP A 30 7.72 28.84 21.05
C TRP A 30 7.19 29.53 22.32
N PRO A 31 6.58 30.74 22.25
CA PRO A 31 6.16 31.50 21.07
C PRO A 31 7.22 32.46 20.48
N ASP A 32 8.45 32.44 20.99
CA ASP A 32 9.51 33.38 20.55
C ASP A 32 10.12 33.01 19.18
N ALA A 33 9.92 31.78 18.72
CA ALA A 33 10.35 31.31 17.40
C ALA A 33 9.49 31.88 16.26
N VAL A 34 10.13 32.25 15.16
CA VAL A 34 9.41 32.60 13.91
C VAL A 34 8.94 31.31 13.24
N LEU A 35 7.67 30.99 13.42
CA LEU A 35 7.04 29.82 12.83
C LEU A 35 6.31 30.21 11.53
N VAL A 36 6.67 29.56 10.42
CA VAL A 36 6.07 29.73 9.10
C VAL A 36 5.36 28.44 8.72
N ASP A 37 4.06 28.52 8.52
CA ASP A 37 3.22 27.40 8.09
C ASP A 37 3.10 27.41 6.57
N VAL A 38 3.67 26.38 5.93
CA VAL A 38 3.69 26.21 4.47
C VAL A 38 2.57 25.30 3.96
N ARG A 39 1.47 25.14 4.71
CA ARG A 39 0.26 24.50 4.20
C ARG A 39 -0.59 25.46 3.38
N GLY A 40 -1.54 24.91 2.62
CA GLY A 40 -2.55 25.70 1.93
C GLY A 40 -3.39 26.53 2.90
N ARG A 41 -3.99 27.62 2.40
CA ARG A 41 -4.76 28.57 3.23
C ARG A 41 -5.92 27.91 3.96
N GLU A 42 -6.57 26.94 3.34
CA GLU A 42 -7.69 26.20 3.92
C GLU A 42 -7.26 25.25 5.06
N GLU A 43 -6.13 24.55 4.87
CA GLU A 43 -5.53 23.71 5.90
C GLU A 43 -5.12 24.54 7.13
N TYR A 44 -4.55 25.73 6.90
CA TYR A 44 -4.17 26.66 7.95
C TYR A 44 -5.40 27.25 8.68
N ALA A 45 -6.44 27.63 7.92
CA ALA A 45 -7.67 28.19 8.47
C ALA A 45 -8.39 27.20 9.39
N THR A 46 -8.37 25.90 9.07
CA THR A 46 -8.98 24.86 9.89
C THR A 46 -8.31 24.75 11.26
N ALA A 47 -6.99 24.61 11.27
CA ALA A 47 -6.19 24.58 12.49
C ALA A 47 -4.74 24.98 12.21
N HIS A 48 -4.16 25.81 13.07
CA HIS A 48 -2.76 26.24 12.98
C HIS A 48 -2.16 26.49 14.36
N VAL A 49 -0.82 26.56 14.44
CA VAL A 49 -0.14 26.93 15.68
C VAL A 49 -0.30 28.44 15.91
N PRO A 50 -0.73 28.90 17.11
CA PRO A 50 -0.97 30.32 17.34
C PRO A 50 0.29 31.15 17.07
N GLY A 51 0.11 32.28 16.37
CA GLY A 51 1.21 33.18 16.01
C GLY A 51 2.07 32.75 14.81
N SER A 52 1.76 31.60 14.18
CA SER A 52 2.45 31.19 12.94
C SER A 52 2.06 32.05 11.73
N LEU A 53 2.99 32.26 10.81
CA LEU A 53 2.78 32.99 9.55
C LEU A 53 2.44 32.00 8.42
N ASN A 54 1.26 32.08 7.81
CA ASN A 54 0.92 31.22 6.67
C ASN A 54 1.47 31.76 5.34
N ILE A 55 2.35 30.98 4.71
CA ILE A 55 2.86 31.21 3.36
C ILE A 55 2.81 29.88 2.61
N PRO A 56 1.74 29.63 1.83
CA PRO A 56 1.61 28.43 1.02
C PRO A 56 2.82 28.21 0.08
N PRO A 57 3.14 26.95 -0.31
CA PRO A 57 4.36 26.64 -1.04
C PRO A 57 4.48 27.34 -2.40
N ASP A 58 3.36 27.53 -3.09
CA ASP A 58 3.23 28.24 -4.37
C ASP A 58 3.51 29.75 -4.24
N GLU A 59 3.27 30.32 -3.06
CA GLU A 59 3.56 31.73 -2.75
C GLU A 59 4.95 31.96 -2.14
N LEU A 60 5.62 30.91 -1.65
CA LEU A 60 6.85 31.04 -0.88
C LEU A 60 7.96 31.78 -1.63
N SER A 61 8.10 31.51 -2.94
CA SER A 61 9.13 32.13 -3.78
C SER A 61 8.85 33.60 -4.08
N SER A 62 7.58 34.00 -4.20
CA SER A 62 7.17 35.38 -4.48
C SER A 62 7.08 36.24 -3.23
N ARG A 63 6.94 35.63 -2.05
CA ARG A 63 6.78 36.30 -0.74
C ARG A 63 8.01 36.21 0.17
N LEU A 64 9.19 35.97 -0.39
CA LEU A 64 10.46 35.96 0.36
C LEU A 64 10.72 37.27 1.13
N ALA A 65 10.25 38.40 0.61
CA ALA A 65 10.36 39.71 1.26
C ALA A 65 9.54 39.83 2.56
N ASP A 66 8.54 38.97 2.76
CA ASP A 66 7.69 38.97 3.95
C ASP A 66 8.33 38.17 5.11
N LEU A 67 9.39 37.41 4.83
CA LEU A 67 10.07 36.59 5.83
C LEU A 67 11.00 37.47 6.67
N PRO A 68 10.91 37.39 8.01
CA PRO A 68 11.82 38.13 8.86
C PRO A 68 13.24 37.57 8.76
N ASN A 69 14.23 38.43 8.97
CA ASN A 69 15.64 38.04 9.00
C ASN A 69 16.00 37.39 10.36
N ALA A 70 15.49 36.18 10.58
CA ALA A 70 15.67 35.36 11.77
C ALA A 70 15.67 33.87 11.39
N ALA A 71 15.90 32.98 12.36
CA ALA A 71 15.73 31.55 12.14
C ALA A 71 14.25 31.24 11.88
N LEU A 72 13.95 30.62 10.74
CA LEU A 72 12.60 30.31 10.28
C LEU A 72 12.28 28.85 10.56
N TYR A 73 11.34 28.59 11.46
CA TYR A 73 10.83 27.26 11.72
C TYR A 73 9.68 26.99 10.74
N LEU A 74 9.83 25.99 9.89
CA LEU A 74 8.90 25.69 8.82
C LEU A 74 8.07 24.47 9.19
N MET A 75 6.76 24.59 9.07
CA MET A 75 5.81 23.56 9.45
C MET A 75 4.83 23.30 8.31
N CYS A 76 4.53 22.03 8.06
CA CYS A 76 3.43 21.63 7.19
C CYS A 76 2.54 20.60 7.89
N GLY A 77 1.73 19.82 7.16
CA GLY A 77 0.92 18.74 7.74
C GLY A 77 1.75 17.70 8.48
N SER A 78 2.69 17.07 7.77
CA SER A 78 3.46 15.90 8.22
C SER A 78 4.99 16.09 8.25
N GLY A 79 5.48 17.30 7.96
CA GLY A 79 6.92 17.60 7.87
C GLY A 79 7.55 17.46 6.48
N LYS A 80 6.85 16.90 5.49
CA LYS A 80 7.36 16.70 4.12
C LYS A 80 7.49 17.99 3.30
N ARG A 81 6.41 18.78 3.21
CA ARG A 81 6.42 20.07 2.48
C ARG A 81 7.32 21.10 3.17
N SER A 82 7.37 21.11 4.50
CA SER A 82 8.24 22.00 5.25
C SER A 82 9.73 21.67 5.09
N SER A 83 10.10 20.40 4.87
CA SER A 83 11.49 20.04 4.59
C SER A 83 11.94 20.53 3.21
N GLN A 84 11.06 20.45 2.20
CA GLN A 84 11.30 21.05 0.89
C GLN A 84 11.42 22.57 0.97
N ALA A 85 10.50 23.24 1.67
CA ALA A 85 10.56 24.68 1.90
C ALA A 85 11.85 25.08 2.63
N ALA A 86 12.30 24.29 3.61
CA ALA A 86 13.52 24.54 4.38
C ALA A 86 14.76 24.46 3.49
N ARG A 87 14.79 23.51 2.56
CA ARG A 87 15.84 23.43 1.53
C ARG A 87 15.86 24.67 0.65
N ILE A 88 14.72 25.03 0.05
CA ILE A 88 14.58 26.19 -0.86
C ILE A 88 15.06 27.49 -0.20
N LEU A 89 14.72 27.68 1.08
CA LEU A 89 15.09 28.85 1.86
C LEU A 89 16.57 28.81 2.28
N THR A 90 17.09 27.64 2.65
CA THR A 90 18.53 27.46 2.95
C THR A 90 19.40 27.76 1.74
N ASP A 91 19.00 27.28 0.56
CA ASP A 91 19.69 27.56 -0.71
C ASP A 91 19.68 29.07 -1.07
N ARG A 92 18.73 29.83 -0.51
CA ARG A 92 18.61 31.28 -0.64
C ARG A 92 19.24 32.05 0.52
N GLY A 93 19.96 31.38 1.41
CA GLY A 93 20.71 31.98 2.52
C GLY A 93 19.90 32.26 3.78
N TYR A 94 18.65 31.78 3.87
CA TYR A 94 17.87 31.87 5.11
C TYR A 94 18.28 30.78 6.09
N ALA A 95 18.26 31.10 7.38
CA ALA A 95 18.43 30.12 8.45
C ALA A 95 17.12 29.34 8.64
N ALA A 96 16.87 28.33 7.79
CA ALA A 96 15.65 27.54 7.83
C ALA A 96 15.78 26.27 8.69
N VAL A 97 14.74 25.96 9.45
CA VAL A 97 14.62 24.81 10.33
C VAL A 97 13.33 24.08 10.02
N ASN A 98 13.39 22.81 9.63
CA ASN A 98 12.20 21.98 9.43
C ASN A 98 11.63 21.50 10.77
N VAL A 99 10.31 21.54 10.92
CA VAL A 99 9.59 20.91 12.04
C VAL A 99 9.15 19.52 11.60
N ALA A 100 9.88 18.50 12.07
CA ALA A 100 9.61 17.10 11.75
C ALA A 100 8.23 16.69 12.26
N GLY A 101 7.48 15.96 11.42
CA GLY A 101 6.12 15.53 11.76
C GLY A 101 5.05 16.62 11.62
N GLY A 102 5.44 17.87 11.37
CA GLY A 102 4.53 18.98 11.10
C GLY A 102 3.53 19.26 12.24
N ILE A 103 2.37 19.82 11.89
CA ILE A 103 1.31 20.09 12.86
C ILE A 103 0.68 18.81 13.41
N THR A 104 0.77 17.67 12.70
CA THR A 104 0.27 16.39 13.20
C THR A 104 1.00 15.96 14.47
N GLU A 105 2.32 15.99 14.48
CA GLU A 105 3.09 15.66 15.68
C GLU A 105 3.00 16.75 16.75
N TRP A 106 2.89 18.03 16.36
CA TRP A 106 2.58 19.11 17.30
C TRP A 106 1.28 18.85 18.07
N TYR A 107 0.23 18.45 17.36
CA TYR A 107 -1.06 18.11 17.94
C TYR A 107 -1.00 16.85 18.79
N ARG A 108 -0.35 15.77 18.31
CA ARG A 108 -0.19 14.51 19.06
C ARG A 108 0.57 14.68 20.36
N ALA A 109 1.59 15.55 20.37
CA ALA A 109 2.35 15.90 21.57
C ALA A 109 1.56 16.82 22.54
N GLY A 110 0.32 17.20 22.20
CA GLY A 110 -0.57 17.99 23.05
C GLY A 110 -0.26 19.48 23.08
N HIS A 111 0.50 20.00 22.11
CA HIS A 111 0.87 21.41 22.05
C HIS A 111 -0.27 22.29 21.51
N PRO A 112 -0.32 23.59 21.86
CA PRO A 112 -1.47 24.45 21.56
C PRO A 112 -1.72 24.65 20.06
N VAL A 113 -2.98 24.55 19.64
CA VAL A 113 -3.45 24.91 18.28
C VAL A 113 -4.61 25.90 18.37
N THR A 114 -4.68 26.84 17.43
CA THR A 114 -5.88 27.62 17.17
C THR A 114 -6.75 26.86 16.19
N TYR A 115 -7.98 26.58 16.61
CA TYR A 115 -9.03 25.97 15.78
C TYR A 115 -10.02 27.06 15.37
N GLN A 116 -10.39 27.14 14.10
CA GLN A 116 -11.55 27.93 13.69
C GLN A 116 -12.64 26.99 13.20
N HIS A 117 -13.82 27.09 13.81
CA HIS A 117 -14.99 26.37 13.35
C HIS A 117 -15.42 26.95 11.98
N PRO A 118 -15.90 26.13 11.02
CA PRO A 118 -16.32 26.61 9.70
C PRO A 118 -17.42 27.68 9.70
N SER A 119 -18.07 27.94 10.84
CA SER A 119 -19.08 28.99 11.01
C SER A 119 -18.51 30.40 11.18
N ASP A 120 -17.20 30.54 11.43
CA ASP A 120 -16.61 31.79 11.92
C ASP A 120 -15.65 32.48 10.91
N THR A 121 -15.64 32.03 9.65
CA THR A 121 -14.81 32.65 8.60
C THR A 121 -15.37 34.03 8.21
N PRO A 122 -14.61 35.15 8.33
CA PRO A 122 -15.04 36.43 7.78
C PRO A 122 -15.02 36.37 6.25
N PRO A 123 -15.98 37.03 5.55
CA PRO A 123 -15.96 37.06 4.10
C PRO A 123 -14.72 37.81 3.58
N ASN A 124 -14.09 37.23 2.56
CA ASN A 124 -12.87 37.69 1.91
C ASN A 124 -13.03 39.12 1.31
N PRO A 125 -12.18 40.11 1.66
CA PRO A 125 -12.27 41.46 1.11
C PRO A 125 -11.60 41.50 -0.27
N GLY A 126 -12.33 41.12 -1.30
CA GLY A 126 -11.76 41.09 -2.65
C GLY A 126 -12.75 40.72 -3.74
N ARG A 127 -13.92 41.35 -3.79
CA ARG A 127 -14.81 41.37 -4.97
C ARG A 127 -15.82 42.51 -4.81
N ASP A 128 -15.45 43.67 -5.36
CA ASP A 128 -16.39 44.76 -5.60
C ASP A 128 -17.47 44.30 -6.59
N ARG A 129 -18.74 44.45 -6.20
CA ARG A 129 -19.84 45.03 -7.00
C ARG A 129 -21.10 45.26 -6.11
N PRO A 130 -21.96 46.25 -6.44
CA PRO A 130 -22.38 47.23 -5.45
C PRO A 130 -23.82 47.07 -4.89
N ALA A 131 -23.92 47.59 -3.65
CA ALA A 131 -24.99 48.37 -3.01
C ALA A 131 -26.39 47.76 -2.82
N GLY A 132 -26.82 47.70 -1.55
CA GLY A 132 -28.24 47.58 -1.23
C GLY A 132 -28.62 47.31 0.22
N PHE A 133 -28.29 48.23 1.13
CA PHE A 133 -29.19 48.67 2.22
C PHE A 133 -29.75 47.61 3.21
N LEU A 134 -29.22 47.58 4.44
CA LEU A 134 -29.89 48.11 5.64
C LEU A 134 -29.52 47.34 6.92
N ARG A 135 -28.74 48.02 7.76
CA ARG A 135 -28.39 47.72 9.15
C ARG A 135 -29.52 48.15 10.09
N LYS A 136 -29.93 47.29 11.03
CA LYS A 136 -30.63 47.54 12.32
C LYS A 136 -31.02 46.14 12.86
N LEU A 137 -30.79 45.71 14.10
CA LEU A 137 -30.72 46.41 15.38
C LEU A 137 -30.19 45.39 16.43
N LEU A 138 -29.23 45.80 17.26
CA LEU A 138 -28.79 45.09 18.47
C LEU A 138 -29.78 45.32 19.63
N HIS A 139 -29.69 44.41 20.62
CA HIS A 139 -30.16 44.48 22.02
C HIS A 139 -31.59 44.04 22.39
N LYS A 140 -31.68 42.94 23.17
CA LYS A 140 -32.12 42.87 24.59
C LYS A 140 -32.18 41.40 25.04
N LEU A 141 -31.29 40.98 25.95
CA LEU A 141 -31.49 40.82 27.40
C LEU A 141 -32.25 39.56 27.85
N SER A 142 -31.56 38.83 28.73
CA SER A 142 -32.02 38.12 29.94
C SER A 142 -32.78 36.80 29.83
N GLY A 143 -32.28 35.81 30.58
CA GLY A 143 -33.11 35.12 31.58
C GLY A 143 -33.21 33.60 31.48
N SER A 144 -32.67 32.93 32.51
CA SER A 144 -33.14 31.67 33.14
C SER A 144 -33.13 30.32 32.37
N LYS A 145 -32.23 29.43 32.86
CA LYS A 145 -32.32 28.00 33.23
C LYS A 145 -33.20 26.97 32.46
N PRO A 146 -32.82 25.67 32.48
CA PRO A 146 -33.16 24.69 31.46
C PRO A 146 -34.43 23.88 31.79
N ALA A 147 -35.17 23.46 30.76
CA ALA A 147 -36.14 22.38 30.84
C ALA A 147 -36.34 21.74 29.46
N GLU A 148 -36.46 20.42 29.48
CA GLU A 148 -36.74 19.51 28.37
C GLU A 148 -38.03 19.88 27.61
N ALA A 149 -37.99 19.81 26.28
CA ALA A 149 -39.15 19.49 25.45
C ALA A 149 -38.70 19.11 24.03
N ALA A 150 -39.02 17.89 23.62
CA ALA A 150 -38.98 17.45 22.24
C ALA A 150 -39.97 18.26 21.40
N THR A 151 -39.53 18.89 20.30
CA THR A 151 -40.43 19.23 19.17
C THR A 151 -39.65 19.50 17.87
N GLN A 152 -40.00 18.74 16.83
CA GLN A 152 -40.08 19.10 15.41
C GLN A 152 -38.98 19.98 14.81
N CYS A 153 -38.11 19.33 14.02
CA CYS A 153 -37.33 20.00 12.99
C CYS A 153 -38.30 20.54 11.91
N LYS A 154 -38.48 21.87 11.86
CA LYS A 154 -39.20 22.53 10.76
C LYS A 154 -38.23 22.78 9.62
N ILE A 155 -38.53 22.17 8.47
CA ILE A 155 -37.88 22.46 7.19
C ILE A 155 -38.18 23.93 6.81
N PRO A 156 -37.17 24.73 6.37
CA PRO A 156 -37.42 26.09 5.90
C PRO A 156 -38.20 26.07 4.57
N PRO A 157 -39.13 27.01 4.32
CA PRO A 157 -39.81 27.09 3.05
C PRO A 157 -38.81 27.51 1.95
N GLY A 158 -38.57 26.63 0.98
CA GLY A 158 -37.68 26.90 -0.16
C GLY A 158 -36.83 25.72 -0.66
N VAL A 159 -36.84 24.56 0.02
CA VAL A 159 -36.19 23.35 -0.50
C VAL A 159 -37.22 22.56 -1.31
N SER A 160 -37.10 22.56 -2.63
CA SER A 160 -37.83 21.62 -3.48
C SER A 160 -37.20 20.24 -3.29
N ILE A 161 -37.93 19.35 -2.64
CA ILE A 161 -37.65 17.91 -2.68
C ILE A 161 -37.83 17.50 -4.15
N LEU A 162 -36.81 16.82 -4.69
CA LEU A 162 -36.82 16.24 -6.03
C LEU A 162 -38.12 15.47 -6.25
N ASP A 163 -38.72 15.62 -7.42
CA ASP A 163 -39.91 14.90 -7.86
C ASP A 163 -39.72 13.39 -7.67
N ALA A 164 -40.38 12.85 -6.64
CA ALA A 164 -40.42 11.43 -6.34
C ALA A 164 -41.46 10.75 -7.26
N GLU A 165 -41.09 10.49 -8.52
CA GLU A 165 -41.86 9.62 -9.42
C GLU A 165 -41.20 8.25 -9.65
N GLN A 166 -40.35 7.78 -8.73
CA GLN A 166 -39.98 6.37 -8.64
C GLN A 166 -40.41 5.82 -7.28
N THR A 167 -41.62 5.27 -7.25
CA THR A 167 -42.03 4.38 -6.15
C THR A 167 -41.10 3.17 -6.13
N PRO A 168 -40.40 2.87 -5.01
CA PRO A 168 -39.63 1.65 -4.89
C PRO A 168 -40.55 0.45 -5.12
N LYS A 169 -40.09 -0.53 -5.90
CA LYS A 169 -40.79 -1.82 -6.04
C LYS A 169 -41.03 -2.40 -4.64
N PRO A 170 -42.22 -2.94 -4.34
CA PRO A 170 -42.43 -3.59 -3.05
C PRO A 170 -41.45 -4.76 -2.90
N LEU A 171 -40.67 -4.73 -1.81
CA LEU A 171 -39.79 -5.82 -1.40
C LEU A 171 -40.62 -7.11 -1.27
N SER A 172 -40.26 -8.13 -2.05
CA SER A 172 -40.85 -9.47 -1.92
C SER A 172 -40.50 -10.05 -0.55
N THR A 173 -41.48 -10.68 0.09
CA THR A 173 -41.44 -11.07 1.50
C THR A 173 -40.84 -12.45 1.79
N GLU A 174 -39.99 -12.98 0.90
CA GLU A 174 -39.27 -14.24 1.13
C GLU A 174 -37.80 -14.07 0.68
N GLY A 175 -36.87 -14.58 1.48
CA GLY A 175 -35.41 -14.37 1.36
C GLY A 175 -34.73 -14.99 0.13
N ASP A 176 -35.47 -15.23 -0.95
CA ASP A 176 -35.05 -15.95 -2.16
C ASP A 176 -34.55 -15.02 -3.28
N HIS A 177 -34.35 -13.73 -3.02
CA HIS A 177 -34.04 -12.74 -4.06
C HIS A 177 -32.78 -11.89 -3.81
N GLN A 178 -31.94 -12.22 -2.84
CA GLN A 178 -30.82 -11.36 -2.47
C GLN A 178 -29.55 -11.72 -3.27
N MET A 179 -28.87 -10.68 -3.75
CA MET A 179 -27.47 -10.78 -4.14
C MET A 179 -26.60 -10.94 -2.90
N LEU A 180 -25.70 -11.92 -2.92
CA LEU A 180 -24.59 -12.04 -1.99
C LEU A 180 -23.34 -11.40 -2.63
N ILE A 181 -22.62 -10.58 -1.86
CA ILE A 181 -21.25 -10.17 -2.20
C ILE A 181 -20.39 -10.38 -0.96
N GLU A 182 -19.44 -11.29 -1.06
CA GLU A 182 -18.50 -11.61 0.01
C GLU A 182 -17.09 -11.25 -0.42
N ARG A 183 -16.38 -10.56 0.47
CA ARG A 183 -14.98 -10.17 0.28
C ARG A 183 -14.08 -11.16 1.01
N ILE A 184 -13.18 -11.80 0.29
CA ILE A 184 -12.17 -12.70 0.85
C ILE A 184 -10.83 -11.96 0.79
N TYR A 185 -10.24 -11.65 1.95
CA TYR A 185 -8.99 -10.87 2.03
C TYR A 185 -7.80 -11.72 2.45
N ASP A 186 -6.66 -11.53 1.80
CA ASP A 186 -5.36 -12.06 2.20
C ASP A 186 -4.60 -10.97 2.94
N GLU A 187 -4.26 -11.20 4.20
CA GLU A 187 -3.45 -10.24 4.96
C GLU A 187 -1.98 -10.22 4.52
N ASP A 188 -1.49 -11.27 3.85
CA ASP A 188 -0.09 -11.38 3.43
C ASP A 188 0.20 -10.52 2.21
N LEU A 189 -0.53 -10.75 1.13
CA LEU A 189 -0.39 -10.00 -0.12
C LEU A 189 -1.26 -8.74 -0.14
N ALA A 190 -2.06 -8.52 0.91
CA ALA A 190 -3.05 -7.45 0.98
C ALA A 190 -4.07 -7.49 -0.19
N GLN A 191 -4.38 -8.71 -0.66
CA GLN A 191 -5.19 -9.00 -1.84
C GLN A 191 -6.64 -9.28 -1.46
N ALA A 192 -7.60 -8.73 -2.20
CA ALA A 192 -9.02 -8.94 -2.06
C ALA A 192 -9.59 -9.62 -3.30
N SER A 193 -10.31 -10.71 -3.06
CA SER A 193 -11.13 -11.38 -4.07
C SER A 193 -12.59 -11.35 -3.63
N TYR A 194 -13.49 -11.56 -4.59
CA TYR A 194 -14.92 -11.42 -4.36
C TYR A 194 -15.69 -12.63 -4.84
N LEU A 195 -16.59 -13.14 -4.01
CA LEU A 195 -17.62 -14.10 -4.40
C LEU A 195 -18.96 -13.37 -4.49
N ILE A 196 -19.52 -13.29 -5.70
CA ILE A 196 -20.84 -12.72 -5.95
C ILE A 196 -21.81 -13.85 -6.25
N GLY A 197 -22.95 -13.89 -5.56
CA GLY A 197 -23.90 -14.99 -5.62
C GLY A 197 -25.34 -14.54 -5.86
N CYS A 198 -26.03 -15.20 -6.78
CA CYS A 198 -27.48 -15.08 -6.94
C CYS A 198 -28.17 -16.17 -6.10
N GLN A 199 -28.70 -15.81 -4.92
CA GLN A 199 -29.36 -16.79 -4.04
C GLN A 199 -30.55 -17.48 -4.72
N ALA A 200 -31.32 -16.73 -5.53
CA ALA A 200 -32.46 -17.26 -6.29
C ALA A 200 -32.10 -18.42 -7.23
N LYS A 201 -30.86 -18.45 -7.72
CA LYS A 201 -30.37 -19.47 -8.66
C LYS A 201 -29.41 -20.46 -8.04
N GLY A 202 -28.88 -20.18 -6.85
CA GLY A 202 -27.80 -20.96 -6.26
C GLY A 202 -26.54 -20.95 -7.14
N GLU A 203 -26.28 -19.83 -7.83
CA GLU A 203 -25.13 -19.67 -8.73
C GLU A 203 -24.24 -18.53 -8.23
N ALA A 204 -22.92 -18.69 -8.38
CA ALA A 204 -21.92 -17.73 -7.96
C ALA A 204 -20.84 -17.52 -9.02
N ILE A 205 -20.22 -16.34 -8.98
CA ILE A 205 -19.01 -15.98 -9.71
C ILE A 205 -17.91 -15.58 -8.72
N VAL A 206 -16.68 -15.95 -9.02
CA VAL A 206 -15.49 -15.47 -8.30
C VAL A 206 -14.75 -14.46 -9.17
N VAL A 207 -14.39 -13.33 -8.58
CA VAL A 207 -13.56 -12.27 -9.19
C VAL A 207 -12.22 -12.22 -8.47
N ASP A 208 -11.13 -12.21 -9.24
CA ASP A 208 -9.74 -12.10 -8.76
C ASP A 208 -9.36 -13.23 -7.78
N GLY A 209 -9.82 -14.45 -8.06
CA GLY A 209 -9.61 -15.61 -7.18
C GLY A 209 -8.13 -15.99 -6.99
N ARG A 210 -7.77 -16.41 -5.79
CA ARG A 210 -6.44 -16.98 -5.42
C ARG A 210 -6.35 -18.48 -5.74
N ARG A 211 -5.12 -19.00 -5.87
CA ARG A 211 -4.86 -20.43 -6.21
C ARG A 211 -5.21 -21.44 -5.10
N ASP A 212 -5.27 -21.03 -3.84
CA ASP A 212 -5.79 -21.85 -2.74
C ASP A 212 -7.34 -21.81 -2.74
N ILE A 213 -7.96 -22.60 -3.61
CA ILE A 213 -9.37 -22.42 -3.98
C ILE A 213 -10.42 -22.88 -2.95
N ALA A 214 -10.00 -23.60 -1.89
CA ALA A 214 -10.91 -24.19 -0.91
C ALA A 214 -11.81 -23.13 -0.25
N VAL A 215 -11.26 -21.94 0.04
CA VAL A 215 -12.01 -20.84 0.65
C VAL A 215 -13.25 -20.43 -0.16
N TYR A 216 -13.17 -20.46 -1.50
CA TYR A 216 -14.30 -20.12 -2.36
C TYR A 216 -15.31 -21.25 -2.43
N GLN A 217 -14.84 -22.49 -2.50
CA GLN A 217 -15.69 -23.68 -2.54
C GLN A 217 -16.49 -23.83 -1.25
N ASP A 218 -15.84 -23.66 -0.10
CA ASP A 218 -16.47 -23.71 1.21
C ASP A 218 -17.48 -22.58 1.40
N LEU A 219 -17.15 -21.37 0.96
CA LEU A 219 -18.06 -20.23 1.02
C LEU A 219 -19.29 -20.42 0.11
N ALA A 220 -19.09 -20.93 -1.12
CA ALA A 220 -20.19 -21.26 -2.02
C ALA A 220 -21.08 -22.36 -1.43
N ALA A 221 -20.48 -23.45 -0.93
CA ALA A 221 -21.21 -24.57 -0.33
C ALA A 221 -22.00 -24.14 0.92
N LYS A 222 -21.40 -23.32 1.80
CA LYS A 222 -22.06 -22.75 2.98
C LYS A 222 -23.30 -21.94 2.62
N ASN A 223 -23.31 -21.30 1.46
CA ASN A 223 -24.43 -20.49 0.97
C ASN A 223 -25.34 -21.26 -0.02
N GLY A 224 -25.15 -22.57 -0.20
CA GLY A 224 -25.96 -23.38 -1.12
C GLY A 224 -25.78 -23.00 -2.60
N MET A 225 -24.61 -22.48 -2.96
CA MET A 225 -24.29 -21.98 -4.30
C MET A 225 -23.28 -22.87 -5.02
N LYS A 226 -23.33 -22.84 -6.35
CA LYS A 226 -22.33 -23.40 -7.26
C LYS A 226 -21.58 -22.27 -7.95
N ILE A 227 -20.25 -22.33 -7.95
CA ILE A 227 -19.42 -21.43 -8.76
C ILE A 227 -19.57 -21.85 -10.22
N VAL A 228 -20.15 -20.96 -11.05
CA VAL A 228 -20.43 -21.21 -12.48
C VAL A 228 -19.63 -20.32 -13.41
N ALA A 229 -19.05 -19.25 -12.87
CA ALA A 229 -18.19 -18.33 -13.60
C ALA A 229 -16.98 -17.93 -12.75
N VAL A 230 -15.88 -17.60 -13.42
CA VAL A 230 -14.71 -16.95 -12.83
C VAL A 230 -14.24 -15.84 -13.75
N THR A 231 -13.76 -14.75 -13.17
CA THR A 231 -13.20 -13.64 -13.94
C THR A 231 -12.07 -12.93 -13.19
N GLU A 232 -11.32 -12.12 -13.93
CA GLU A 232 -10.19 -11.34 -13.44
C GLU A 232 -10.31 -9.89 -13.94
N THR A 233 -9.98 -8.96 -13.07
CA THR A 233 -9.88 -7.53 -13.41
C THR A 233 -8.68 -7.27 -14.32
N HIS A 234 -7.54 -7.92 -14.07
CA HIS A 234 -6.31 -7.73 -14.84
C HIS A 234 -5.34 -8.91 -14.66
N ILE A 235 -4.29 -8.95 -15.48
CA ILE A 235 -3.20 -9.91 -15.32
C ILE A 235 -2.38 -9.49 -14.08
N HIS A 236 -2.57 -10.18 -12.96
CA HIS A 236 -1.96 -9.82 -11.67
C HIS A 236 -0.43 -9.94 -11.67
N ALA A 237 0.24 -9.11 -10.87
CA ALA A 237 1.70 -9.03 -10.78
C ALA A 237 2.27 -9.62 -9.48
N ASP A 238 1.46 -9.76 -8.44
CA ASP A 238 1.90 -10.00 -7.08
C ASP A 238 1.49 -11.39 -6.55
N TYR A 239 0.51 -12.02 -7.19
CA TYR A 239 0.10 -13.41 -6.96
C TYR A 239 -0.25 -14.13 -8.27
N LEU A 240 -0.30 -15.46 -8.22
CA LEU A 240 -0.82 -16.28 -9.30
C LEU A 240 -2.34 -16.46 -9.18
N SER A 241 -3.02 -16.21 -10.28
CA SER A 241 -4.47 -16.33 -10.40
C SER A 241 -4.96 -17.77 -10.19
N GLY A 242 -6.04 -17.89 -9.43
CA GLY A 242 -6.80 -19.12 -9.21
C GLY A 242 -7.88 -19.39 -10.26
N THR A 243 -8.06 -18.55 -11.27
CA THR A 243 -9.11 -18.71 -12.29
C THR A 243 -9.07 -20.08 -12.96
N ARG A 244 -7.88 -20.52 -13.39
CA ARG A 244 -7.71 -21.84 -14.04
C ARG A 244 -7.97 -22.98 -13.05
N GLU A 245 -7.57 -22.81 -11.80
CA GLU A 245 -7.76 -23.79 -10.73
C GLU A 245 -9.26 -23.95 -10.40
N LEU A 246 -9.97 -22.84 -10.20
CA LEU A 246 -11.41 -22.81 -9.97
C LEU A 246 -12.19 -23.38 -11.16
N ALA A 247 -11.84 -22.98 -12.38
CA ALA A 247 -12.49 -23.50 -13.59
C ALA A 247 -12.30 -25.02 -13.73
N ALA A 248 -11.09 -25.53 -13.47
CA ALA A 248 -10.82 -26.96 -13.51
C ALA A 248 -11.59 -27.73 -12.43
N ALA A 249 -11.68 -27.20 -11.21
CA ALA A 249 -12.33 -27.86 -10.08
C ALA A 249 -13.87 -27.81 -10.15
N THR A 250 -14.45 -26.79 -10.77
CA THR A 250 -15.91 -26.53 -10.72
C THR A 250 -16.61 -26.66 -12.07
N GLY A 251 -15.85 -26.64 -13.17
CA GLY A 251 -16.38 -26.47 -14.52
C GLY A 251 -16.88 -25.05 -14.81
N ALA A 252 -16.52 -24.06 -13.98
CA ALA A 252 -16.89 -22.67 -14.19
C ALA A 252 -16.35 -22.13 -15.51
N LYS A 253 -17.14 -21.27 -16.16
CA LYS A 253 -16.75 -20.58 -17.38
C LYS A 253 -15.78 -19.45 -17.02
N ILE A 254 -14.69 -19.38 -17.77
CA ILE A 254 -13.65 -18.34 -17.63
C ILE A 254 -14.05 -17.13 -18.48
N TYR A 255 -14.03 -15.95 -17.87
CA TYR A 255 -14.15 -14.67 -18.54
C TYR A 255 -12.94 -13.81 -18.21
N VAL A 256 -12.24 -13.29 -19.21
CA VAL A 256 -11.05 -12.45 -18.99
C VAL A 256 -11.00 -11.34 -20.05
N SER A 257 -10.24 -10.28 -19.77
CA SER A 257 -10.16 -9.14 -20.69
C SER A 257 -9.66 -9.50 -22.09
N GLY A 258 -10.28 -8.89 -23.11
CA GLY A 258 -9.81 -8.83 -24.48
C GLY A 258 -9.15 -7.50 -24.86
N GLU A 259 -9.02 -6.55 -23.92
CA GLU A 259 -8.67 -5.15 -24.20
C GLU A 259 -7.16 -4.84 -24.25
N GLY A 260 -6.30 -5.81 -23.95
CA GLY A 260 -4.85 -5.58 -23.82
C GLY A 260 -4.05 -5.37 -25.11
N GLY A 261 -4.71 -5.19 -26.25
CA GLY A 261 -4.04 -5.08 -27.55
C GLY A 261 -3.25 -6.35 -27.92
N PRO A 262 -2.20 -6.29 -28.74
CA PRO A 262 -1.44 -7.47 -29.15
C PRO A 262 -0.51 -8.04 -28.06
N ASP A 263 -0.10 -7.21 -27.10
CA ASP A 263 1.00 -7.55 -26.17
C ASP A 263 0.51 -8.03 -24.79
N TRP A 264 -0.75 -7.72 -24.42
CA TRP A 264 -1.33 -8.04 -23.11
C TRP A 264 -2.60 -8.90 -23.23
N GLN A 265 -2.50 -10.03 -23.93
CA GLN A 265 -3.59 -11.00 -24.06
C GLN A 265 -3.32 -12.24 -23.23
N TYR A 266 -4.36 -12.78 -22.61
CA TYR A 266 -4.31 -14.10 -22.00
C TYR A 266 -4.04 -15.17 -23.07
N GLU A 267 -3.16 -16.12 -22.77
CA GLU A 267 -2.75 -17.19 -23.69
C GLU A 267 -3.46 -18.52 -23.41
N PHE A 268 -4.39 -18.54 -22.44
CA PHE A 268 -5.29 -19.66 -22.18
C PHE A 268 -6.72 -19.38 -22.64
N ASN A 269 -7.48 -20.47 -22.78
CA ASN A 269 -8.87 -20.44 -23.22
C ASN A 269 -9.77 -19.75 -22.17
N GLY A 270 -10.54 -18.76 -22.62
CA GLY A 270 -11.55 -18.06 -21.85
C GLY A 270 -12.37 -17.17 -22.78
N GLU A 271 -13.59 -16.82 -22.38
CA GLU A 271 -14.37 -15.81 -23.09
C GLU A 271 -13.72 -14.44 -22.90
N ARG A 272 -13.53 -13.72 -24.01
CA ARG A 272 -12.92 -12.39 -23.99
C ARG A 272 -14.03 -11.37 -23.74
N LEU A 273 -13.86 -10.58 -22.70
CA LEU A 273 -14.72 -9.45 -22.38
C LEU A 273 -14.12 -8.17 -22.95
N HIS A 274 -14.97 -7.36 -23.55
CA HIS A 274 -14.69 -6.00 -24.00
C HIS A 274 -15.53 -4.99 -23.20
N ASP A 275 -15.20 -3.71 -23.32
CA ASP A 275 -15.96 -2.61 -22.71
C ASP A 275 -17.45 -2.71 -23.04
N GLY A 276 -18.30 -2.75 -22.01
CA GLY A 276 -19.76 -2.87 -22.10
C GLY A 276 -20.30 -4.30 -22.22
N ASP A 277 -19.44 -5.32 -22.36
CA ASP A 277 -19.90 -6.72 -22.26
C ASP A 277 -20.38 -7.02 -20.83
N ALA A 278 -21.37 -7.90 -20.68
CA ALA A 278 -21.93 -8.24 -19.38
C ALA A 278 -22.01 -9.75 -19.15
N ILE A 279 -21.63 -10.17 -17.95
CA ILE A 279 -21.90 -11.50 -17.41
C ILE A 279 -23.23 -11.44 -16.65
N THR A 280 -24.16 -12.33 -17.01
CA THR A 280 -25.44 -12.45 -16.31
C THR A 280 -25.41 -13.65 -15.37
N LEU A 281 -25.69 -13.41 -14.09
CA LEU A 281 -25.79 -14.41 -13.04
C LEU A 281 -27.17 -14.33 -12.37
N GLY A 282 -28.14 -15.09 -12.89
CA GLY A 282 -29.53 -14.97 -12.48
C GLY A 282 -30.08 -13.56 -12.72
N ASN A 283 -30.41 -12.83 -11.65
CA ASN A 283 -30.87 -11.44 -11.72
C ASN A 283 -29.74 -10.41 -11.62
N ILE A 284 -28.51 -10.85 -11.41
CA ILE A 284 -27.33 -9.98 -11.26
C ILE A 284 -26.72 -9.78 -12.64
N SER A 285 -26.41 -8.53 -12.96
CA SER A 285 -25.60 -8.17 -14.13
C SER A 285 -24.25 -7.64 -13.66
N ILE A 286 -23.19 -8.11 -14.31
CA ILE A 286 -21.80 -7.72 -14.05
C ILE A 286 -21.22 -7.23 -15.37
N GLU A 287 -21.24 -5.91 -15.55
CA GLU A 287 -20.79 -5.24 -16.77
C GLU A 287 -19.28 -4.92 -16.68
N ALA A 288 -18.54 -5.24 -17.74
CA ALA A 288 -17.14 -4.93 -17.87
C ALA A 288 -16.93 -3.47 -18.31
N LEU A 289 -16.09 -2.74 -17.59
CA LEU A 289 -15.68 -1.38 -17.93
C LEU A 289 -14.17 -1.36 -18.19
N HIS A 290 -13.76 -1.00 -19.41
CA HIS A 290 -12.35 -0.87 -19.74
C HIS A 290 -11.75 0.35 -19.03
N THR A 291 -10.80 0.08 -18.14
CA THR A 291 -10.23 1.05 -17.20
C THR A 291 -8.69 0.94 -17.19
N PRO A 292 -8.03 1.16 -18.35
CA PRO A 292 -6.59 1.02 -18.46
C PRO A 292 -5.86 2.04 -17.59
N GLY A 293 -4.67 1.66 -17.13
CA GLY A 293 -3.78 2.56 -16.41
C GLY A 293 -2.80 1.78 -15.55
N HIS A 294 -3.32 0.98 -14.62
CA HIS A 294 -2.51 -0.01 -13.90
C HIS A 294 -1.95 -1.05 -14.87
N THR A 295 -2.81 -1.61 -15.72
CA THR A 295 -2.43 -2.42 -16.88
C THR A 295 -3.27 -2.04 -18.10
N PRO A 296 -2.81 -2.31 -19.34
CA PRO A 296 -3.54 -1.94 -20.56
C PRO A 296 -4.85 -2.70 -20.73
N GLU A 297 -4.92 -3.95 -20.28
CA GLU A 297 -6.11 -4.80 -20.39
C GLU A 297 -7.12 -4.61 -19.25
N HIS A 298 -6.81 -3.78 -18.25
CA HIS A 298 -7.57 -3.72 -16.99
C HIS A 298 -9.07 -3.46 -17.20
N LEU A 299 -9.90 -4.32 -16.61
CA LEU A 299 -11.35 -4.20 -16.51
C LEU A 299 -11.76 -3.94 -15.06
N SER A 300 -12.71 -3.03 -14.88
CA SER A 300 -13.49 -2.93 -13.65
C SER A 300 -14.86 -3.56 -13.90
N PHE A 301 -15.52 -4.07 -12.86
CA PHE A 301 -16.83 -4.71 -13.01
C PHE A 301 -17.92 -3.95 -12.27
N LEU A 302 -18.89 -3.42 -13.03
CA LEU A 302 -20.03 -2.71 -12.51
C LEU A 302 -21.18 -3.69 -12.26
N VAL A 303 -21.59 -3.81 -11.00
CA VAL A 303 -22.54 -4.84 -10.54
C VAL A 303 -23.90 -4.22 -10.24
N THR A 304 -24.92 -4.78 -10.87
CA THR A 304 -26.32 -4.42 -10.68
C THR A 304 -27.10 -5.61 -10.13
N ASP A 305 -27.73 -5.44 -8.95
CA ASP A 305 -28.70 -6.39 -8.43
C ASP A 305 -30.08 -6.09 -9.05
N GLY A 306 -30.38 -6.73 -10.18
CA GLY A 306 -31.62 -6.54 -10.93
C GLY A 306 -32.89 -6.95 -10.17
N ALA A 307 -32.77 -7.67 -9.05
CA ALA A 307 -33.91 -7.93 -8.16
C ALA A 307 -34.28 -6.70 -7.33
N PHE A 308 -33.30 -5.84 -7.02
CA PHE A 308 -33.44 -4.68 -6.14
C PHE A 308 -33.49 -3.34 -6.90
N SER A 309 -32.66 -3.16 -7.93
CA SER A 309 -32.52 -1.91 -8.68
C SER A 309 -32.25 -2.15 -10.17
N ASP A 310 -32.63 -1.19 -11.01
CA ASP A 310 -32.22 -1.10 -12.41
C ASP A 310 -30.93 -0.28 -12.60
N GLN A 311 -30.34 0.21 -11.51
CA GLN A 311 -29.10 0.98 -11.50
C GLN A 311 -27.99 0.20 -10.79
N PRO A 312 -26.72 0.39 -11.19
CA PRO A 312 -25.58 -0.27 -10.56
C PRO A 312 -25.37 0.21 -9.13
N GLY A 313 -25.00 -0.70 -8.23
CA GLY A 313 -24.74 -0.39 -6.82
C GLY A 313 -23.28 -0.51 -6.42
N TYR A 314 -22.48 -1.26 -7.18
CA TYR A 314 -21.13 -1.66 -6.79
C TYR A 314 -20.21 -1.66 -8.00
N LEU A 315 -18.96 -1.30 -7.78
CA LEU A 315 -17.86 -1.37 -8.73
C LEU A 315 -16.76 -2.21 -8.10
N LEU A 316 -16.48 -3.39 -8.64
CA LEU A 316 -15.23 -4.08 -8.37
C LEU A 316 -14.15 -3.39 -9.20
N SER A 317 -13.33 -2.57 -8.56
CA SER A 317 -12.40 -1.66 -9.23
C SER A 317 -11.05 -2.30 -9.54
N GLY A 318 -10.79 -3.54 -9.13
CA GLY A 318 -9.48 -4.16 -9.33
C GLY A 318 -8.37 -3.31 -8.72
N ASP A 319 -7.30 -3.14 -9.47
CA ASP A 319 -6.19 -2.24 -9.15
C ASP A 319 -6.29 -0.90 -9.88
N PHE A 320 -7.48 -0.51 -10.36
CA PHE A 320 -7.71 0.80 -10.94
C PHE A 320 -7.86 1.89 -9.86
N VAL A 321 -8.87 1.76 -8.99
CA VAL A 321 -9.15 2.70 -7.88
C VAL A 321 -9.15 1.96 -6.56
N PHE A 322 -8.32 2.41 -5.62
CA PHE A 322 -8.28 1.97 -4.23
C PHE A 322 -9.04 2.93 -3.32
N SER A 323 -9.19 2.55 -2.06
CA SER A 323 -9.65 3.48 -1.02
C SER A 323 -8.59 4.55 -0.75
N GLY A 324 -8.75 5.74 -1.32
CA GLY A 324 -7.87 6.90 -1.15
C GLY A 324 -6.64 6.94 -2.07
N ASP A 325 -6.49 6.00 -3.01
CA ASP A 325 -5.32 5.93 -3.90
C ASP A 325 -5.63 5.21 -5.23
N LEU A 326 -4.63 5.02 -6.08
CA LEU A 326 -4.75 4.38 -7.40
C LEU A 326 -3.68 3.29 -7.62
N GLY A 327 -3.93 2.41 -8.58
CA GLY A 327 -2.92 1.48 -9.08
C GLY A 327 -1.75 2.19 -9.73
N ARG A 328 -0.55 1.69 -9.44
CA ARG A 328 0.68 2.22 -10.04
C ARG A 328 0.84 1.75 -11.51
N PRO A 329 1.25 2.63 -12.45
CA PRO A 329 1.38 2.28 -13.87
C PRO A 329 2.79 1.79 -14.28
N ASP A 330 3.76 1.78 -13.36
CA ASP A 330 5.18 1.58 -13.61
C ASP A 330 5.66 0.13 -13.48
N LEU A 331 4.80 -0.79 -13.04
CA LEU A 331 5.16 -2.21 -12.93
C LEU A 331 5.60 -2.82 -14.26
N LEU A 332 5.06 -2.35 -15.38
CA LEU A 332 5.45 -2.83 -16.70
C LEU A 332 6.89 -2.44 -17.06
N ASP A 333 7.33 -1.26 -16.64
CA ASP A 333 8.72 -0.81 -16.82
C ASP A 333 9.66 -1.63 -15.94
N GLU A 334 9.34 -1.76 -14.65
CA GLU A 334 10.24 -2.40 -13.67
C GLU A 334 10.28 -3.93 -13.78
N ALA A 335 9.15 -4.57 -14.09
CA ALA A 335 9.00 -6.03 -14.03
C ALA A 335 8.85 -6.71 -15.40
N ALA A 336 8.40 -5.98 -16.43
CA ALA A 336 8.17 -6.53 -17.77
C ALA A 336 9.09 -5.93 -18.87
N GLY A 337 10.06 -5.10 -18.50
CA GLY A 337 11.05 -4.54 -19.43
C GLY A 337 10.50 -3.45 -20.35
N GLY A 338 9.37 -2.83 -19.99
CA GLY A 338 8.86 -1.64 -20.67
C GLY A 338 9.85 -0.47 -20.61
N VAL A 339 9.87 0.35 -21.66
CA VAL A 339 10.63 1.60 -21.66
C VAL A 339 9.63 2.74 -21.62
N ASP A 340 9.57 3.43 -20.48
CA ASP A 340 8.72 4.61 -20.25
C ASP A 340 7.21 4.37 -20.44
N THR A 341 6.76 3.11 -20.29
CA THR A 341 5.33 2.74 -20.34
C THR A 341 4.55 3.34 -19.17
N ARG A 342 5.22 3.66 -18.05
CA ARG A 342 4.59 4.31 -16.89
C ARG A 342 3.91 5.64 -17.21
N PHE A 343 4.42 6.41 -18.17
CA PHE A 343 3.82 7.69 -18.55
C PHE A 343 2.55 7.50 -19.36
N GLU A 344 2.52 6.53 -20.26
CA GLU A 344 1.32 6.19 -21.02
C GLU A 344 0.26 5.58 -20.09
N GLY A 345 0.65 4.68 -19.17
CA GLY A 345 -0.25 4.17 -18.15
C GLY A 345 -0.83 5.27 -17.24
N ALA A 346 -0.01 6.26 -16.85
CA ALA A 346 -0.50 7.40 -16.08
C ALA A 346 -1.54 8.25 -16.84
N LYS A 347 -1.33 8.50 -18.15
CA LYS A 347 -2.32 9.18 -19.00
C LYS A 347 -3.62 8.38 -19.14
N GLN A 348 -3.49 7.07 -19.34
CA GLN A 348 -4.64 6.16 -19.40
C GLN A 348 -5.44 6.20 -18.11
N LEU A 349 -4.76 6.15 -16.95
CA LEU A 349 -5.38 6.23 -15.64
C LEU A 349 -6.17 7.53 -15.44
N PHE A 350 -5.59 8.67 -15.85
CA PHE A 350 -6.27 9.96 -15.84
C PHE A 350 -7.54 9.95 -16.71
N ALA A 351 -7.46 9.41 -17.93
CA ALA A 351 -8.60 9.28 -18.83
C ALA A 351 -9.67 8.34 -18.27
N SER A 352 -9.31 7.18 -17.72
CA SER A 352 -10.25 6.24 -17.11
C SER A 352 -10.95 6.83 -15.89
N LEU A 353 -10.25 7.63 -15.07
CA LEU A 353 -10.88 8.35 -13.97
C LEU A 353 -11.93 9.34 -14.49
N ARG A 354 -11.56 10.18 -15.48
CA ARG A 354 -12.43 11.22 -16.03
C ARG A 354 -13.64 10.65 -16.78
N ASP A 355 -13.39 9.71 -17.68
CA ASP A 355 -14.35 9.29 -18.72
C ASP A 355 -15.18 8.07 -18.29
N LYS A 356 -14.77 7.35 -17.25
CA LYS A 356 -15.49 6.19 -16.72
C LYS A 356 -15.87 6.41 -15.26
N PHE A 357 -14.89 6.46 -14.36
CA PHE A 357 -15.15 6.45 -12.91
C PHE A 357 -16.01 7.64 -12.43
N LEU A 358 -15.64 8.86 -12.81
CA LEU A 358 -16.33 10.08 -12.39
C LEU A 358 -17.68 10.30 -13.10
N THR A 359 -18.03 9.45 -14.06
CA THR A 359 -19.37 9.44 -14.69
C THR A 359 -20.37 8.59 -13.91
N LEU A 360 -19.89 7.74 -12.99
CA LEU A 360 -20.73 6.88 -12.16
C LEU A 360 -21.44 7.68 -11.06
N PRO A 361 -22.63 7.24 -10.61
CA PRO A 361 -23.32 7.85 -9.48
C PRO A 361 -22.50 7.77 -8.18
N ASP A 362 -22.58 8.82 -7.37
CA ASP A 362 -21.83 8.97 -6.11
C ASP A 362 -21.98 7.81 -5.13
N TYR A 363 -23.16 7.19 -5.12
CA TYR A 363 -23.52 6.14 -4.19
C TYR A 363 -22.93 4.77 -4.55
N VAL A 364 -22.36 4.61 -5.76
CA VAL A 364 -21.75 3.36 -6.18
C VAL A 364 -20.59 3.05 -5.25
N GLN A 365 -20.64 1.87 -4.63
CA GLN A 365 -19.58 1.39 -3.74
C GLN A 365 -18.37 0.96 -4.55
N VAL A 366 -17.17 1.25 -4.06
CA VAL A 366 -15.90 0.91 -4.71
C VAL A 366 -15.23 -0.20 -3.91
N HIS A 367 -14.97 -1.31 -4.58
CA HIS A 367 -14.46 -2.57 -4.01
C HIS A 367 -13.15 -2.94 -4.71
N PRO A 368 -11.99 -2.55 -4.16
CA PRO A 368 -10.69 -2.78 -4.79
C PRO A 368 -10.17 -4.21 -4.64
N ALA A 369 -9.25 -4.61 -5.52
CA ALA A 369 -8.52 -5.88 -5.41
C ALA A 369 -7.35 -5.85 -4.42
N HIS A 370 -6.97 -4.67 -3.89
CA HIS A 370 -5.93 -4.55 -2.86
C HIS A 370 -6.28 -3.54 -1.76
N GLY A 371 -5.63 -3.71 -0.60
CA GLY A 371 -5.74 -2.83 0.56
C GLY A 371 -4.38 -2.42 1.16
N ALA A 372 -4.43 -1.80 2.34
CA ALA A 372 -3.24 -1.35 3.06
C ALA A 372 -2.19 -2.46 3.20
N GLY A 373 -0.97 -2.18 2.74
CA GLY A 373 0.17 -3.10 2.77
C GLY A 373 0.60 -3.63 1.40
N SER A 374 -0.24 -3.50 0.36
CA SER A 374 0.12 -3.93 -1.00
C SER A 374 1.21 -3.06 -1.63
N ALA A 375 2.08 -3.69 -2.43
CA ALA A 375 3.09 -3.00 -3.25
C ALA A 375 2.52 -2.45 -4.59
N CYS A 376 1.24 -2.70 -4.88
CA CYS A 376 0.54 -2.22 -6.08
C CYS A 376 0.10 -0.75 -6.01
N GLY A 377 0.25 -0.07 -4.86
CA GLY A 377 0.00 1.36 -4.72
C GLY A 377 0.78 2.01 -3.57
N LYS A 378 0.67 3.34 -3.43
CA LYS A 378 1.56 4.17 -2.60
C LYS A 378 1.08 4.29 -1.16
N ALA A 379 -0.21 4.46 -0.94
CA ALA A 379 -0.81 4.73 0.37
C ALA A 379 -2.26 4.21 0.45
N LEU A 380 -2.45 2.91 0.18
CA LEU A 380 -3.78 2.30 0.23
C LEU A 380 -4.41 2.45 1.62
N GLY A 381 -5.67 2.90 1.64
CA GLY A 381 -6.45 3.00 2.87
C GLY A 381 -6.69 1.64 3.52
N ALA A 382 -6.73 1.62 4.86
CA ALA A 382 -7.07 0.43 5.63
C ALA A 382 -8.58 0.10 5.61
N ILE A 383 -9.40 0.91 4.95
CA ILE A 383 -10.83 0.66 4.80
C ILE A 383 -11.08 -0.28 3.61
N PRO A 384 -11.92 -1.33 3.79
CA PRO A 384 -12.08 -2.40 2.81
C PRO A 384 -12.84 -1.98 1.53
N SER A 385 -13.56 -0.87 1.57
CA SER A 385 -14.29 -0.29 0.45
C SER A 385 -14.54 1.20 0.66
N SER A 386 -14.92 1.90 -0.42
CA SER A 386 -15.26 3.31 -0.44
C SER A 386 -16.50 3.57 -1.32
N THR A 387 -16.71 4.80 -1.79
CA THR A 387 -17.74 5.16 -2.77
C THR A 387 -17.19 6.14 -3.80
N VAL A 388 -17.76 6.16 -5.00
CA VAL A 388 -17.36 7.10 -6.07
C VAL A 388 -17.41 8.55 -5.57
N GLY A 389 -18.46 8.92 -4.84
CA GLY A 389 -18.61 10.26 -4.29
C GLY A 389 -17.54 10.63 -3.26
N TYR A 390 -17.17 9.68 -2.40
CA TYR A 390 -16.13 9.91 -1.38
C TYR A 390 -14.75 10.05 -2.02
N GLU A 391 -14.38 9.14 -2.92
CA GLU A 391 -13.10 9.19 -3.63
C GLU A 391 -12.96 10.48 -4.45
N ARG A 392 -13.98 10.88 -5.19
CA ARG A 392 -13.96 12.14 -5.97
C ARG A 392 -13.70 13.38 -5.10
N LEU A 393 -14.22 13.40 -3.87
CA LEU A 393 -14.12 14.57 -2.99
C LEU A 393 -12.81 14.62 -2.21
N TYR A 394 -12.26 13.48 -1.82
CA TYR A 394 -11.19 13.41 -0.81
C TYR A 394 -9.92 12.73 -1.26
N ALA A 395 -9.92 11.99 -2.37
CA ALA A 395 -8.70 11.40 -2.90
C ALA A 395 -7.77 12.48 -3.45
N TRP A 396 -6.45 12.26 -3.33
CA TRP A 396 -5.43 13.24 -3.71
C TRP A 396 -5.49 13.65 -5.18
N TRP A 397 -6.00 12.76 -6.04
CA TRP A 397 -6.12 12.96 -7.48
C TRP A 397 -7.34 13.82 -7.87
N GLY A 398 -8.35 13.94 -7.00
CA GLY A 398 -9.61 14.65 -7.29
C GLY A 398 -9.41 16.10 -7.77
N PRO A 399 -8.58 16.92 -7.11
CA PRO A 399 -8.29 18.29 -7.55
C PRO A 399 -7.69 18.39 -8.96
N TYR A 400 -6.82 17.45 -9.34
CA TYR A 400 -6.20 17.44 -10.68
C TYR A 400 -7.23 17.13 -11.76
N LEU A 401 -8.14 16.18 -11.51
CA LEU A 401 -9.24 15.87 -12.42
C LEU A 401 -10.21 17.05 -12.56
N ALA A 402 -10.54 17.74 -11.47
CA ALA A 402 -11.41 18.92 -11.49
C ALA A 402 -10.78 20.10 -12.25
N ALA A 403 -9.46 20.25 -12.20
CA ALA A 403 -8.71 21.27 -12.95
C ALA A 403 -8.38 20.85 -14.39
N ASN A 404 -8.63 19.59 -14.76
CA ASN A 404 -8.13 18.97 -15.98
C ASN A 404 -6.60 19.11 -16.14
N ASP A 405 -5.88 18.95 -15.03
CA ASP A 405 -4.41 19.04 -14.95
C ASP A 405 -3.78 17.64 -15.05
N GLU A 406 -3.67 17.13 -16.27
CA GLU A 406 -3.09 15.81 -16.55
C GLU A 406 -1.61 15.73 -16.16
N GLN A 407 -0.82 16.79 -16.41
CA GLN A 407 0.61 16.77 -16.11
C GLN A 407 0.88 16.78 -14.60
N GLY A 408 0.18 17.63 -13.84
CA GLY A 408 0.29 17.64 -12.38
C GLY A 408 -0.11 16.30 -11.76
N PHE A 409 -1.14 15.65 -12.33
CA PHE A 409 -1.52 14.29 -11.93
C PHE A 409 -0.41 13.27 -12.16
N ILE A 410 0.19 13.26 -13.36
CA ILE A 410 1.28 12.33 -13.71
C ILE A 410 2.48 12.52 -12.79
N ASP A 411 2.87 13.77 -12.53
CA ASP A 411 4.01 14.09 -11.69
C ASP A 411 3.80 13.61 -10.24
N GLU A 412 2.60 13.82 -9.67
CA GLU A 412 2.26 13.35 -8.31
C GLU A 412 2.11 11.82 -8.24
N LEU A 413 1.52 11.20 -9.26
CA LEU A 413 1.34 9.74 -9.34
C LEU A 413 2.68 9.01 -9.36
N LEU A 414 3.63 9.48 -10.17
CA LEU A 414 4.91 8.80 -10.36
C LEU A 414 5.93 9.14 -9.25
N ASP A 415 5.67 10.16 -8.42
CA ASP A 415 6.53 10.49 -7.30
C ASP A 415 6.38 9.47 -6.14
N GLY A 416 7.52 8.98 -5.64
CA GLY A 416 7.56 8.18 -4.41
C GLY A 416 6.91 6.80 -4.47
N GLN A 417 6.83 6.18 -5.65
CA GLN A 417 6.38 4.79 -5.80
C GLN A 417 7.31 3.80 -5.07
N PRO A 418 6.77 2.72 -4.47
CA PRO A 418 7.59 1.70 -3.80
C PRO A 418 8.42 0.90 -4.82
N ASP A 419 9.53 0.30 -4.38
CA ASP A 419 10.30 -0.59 -5.28
C ASP A 419 9.42 -1.79 -5.68
N ALA A 420 9.35 -2.15 -6.97
CA ALA A 420 8.71 -3.40 -7.37
C ALA A 420 9.53 -4.61 -6.85
N HIS A 421 8.82 -5.63 -6.39
CA HIS A 421 9.46 -6.91 -6.07
C HIS A 421 9.88 -7.62 -7.36
N ALA A 422 11.05 -8.24 -7.36
CA ALA A 422 11.62 -8.79 -8.59
C ALA A 422 10.84 -10.02 -9.13
N TYR A 423 10.09 -10.73 -8.27
CA TYR A 423 9.26 -11.84 -8.71
C TYR A 423 8.02 -11.41 -9.52
N PHE A 424 7.67 -10.13 -9.54
CA PHE A 424 6.46 -9.66 -10.24
C PHE A 424 6.50 -9.95 -11.75
N GLY A 425 7.69 -9.90 -12.35
CA GLY A 425 7.87 -10.24 -13.76
C GLY A 425 7.51 -11.70 -14.07
N ARG A 426 7.77 -12.61 -13.11
CA ARG A 426 7.35 -14.01 -13.20
C ARG A 426 5.83 -14.12 -13.13
N MET A 427 5.18 -13.48 -12.16
CA MET A 427 3.71 -13.55 -12.01
C MET A 427 2.98 -13.01 -13.23
N LYS A 428 3.38 -11.84 -13.75
CA LYS A 428 2.77 -11.29 -14.98
C LYS A 428 2.84 -12.28 -16.15
N ARG A 429 4.00 -12.92 -16.34
CA ARG A 429 4.19 -13.93 -17.38
C ARG A 429 3.31 -15.16 -17.13
N GLU A 430 3.40 -15.75 -15.95
CA GLU A 430 2.67 -16.98 -15.60
C GLU A 430 1.14 -16.78 -15.59
N ASN A 431 0.65 -15.63 -15.17
CA ASN A 431 -0.77 -15.28 -15.25
C ASN A 431 -1.23 -15.05 -16.69
N ARG A 432 -0.38 -14.47 -17.54
CA ARG A 432 -0.68 -14.32 -18.98
C ARG A 432 -0.72 -15.67 -19.69
N GLU A 433 0.29 -16.51 -19.49
CA GLU A 433 0.38 -17.88 -20.01
C GLU A 433 -0.72 -18.78 -19.43
N GLY A 434 -1.18 -18.43 -18.23
CA GLY A 434 -2.13 -19.18 -17.42
C GLY A 434 -1.38 -20.14 -16.50
N PRO A 435 -1.50 -20.00 -15.17
CA PRO A 435 -0.81 -20.87 -14.22
C PRO A 435 -1.15 -22.34 -14.42
N ALA A 436 -0.20 -23.23 -14.11
CA ALA A 436 -0.45 -24.66 -14.11
C ALA A 436 -1.52 -25.01 -13.07
N VAL A 437 -2.47 -25.85 -13.45
CA VAL A 437 -3.51 -26.36 -12.54
C VAL A 437 -2.88 -27.41 -11.64
N MET A 438 -2.93 -27.21 -10.33
CA MET A 438 -2.38 -28.13 -9.33
C MET A 438 -3.28 -29.33 -9.10
N GLY A 439 -4.60 -29.12 -9.19
CA GLY A 439 -5.61 -30.08 -8.78
C GLY A 439 -5.73 -30.18 -7.26
N GLU A 440 -6.32 -31.28 -6.81
CA GLU A 440 -6.54 -31.52 -5.38
C GLU A 440 -5.21 -31.69 -4.63
N ARG A 441 -5.00 -30.87 -3.59
CA ARG A 441 -3.82 -30.94 -2.72
C ARG A 441 -4.12 -31.82 -1.51
N ALA A 442 -3.39 -32.94 -1.39
CA ALA A 442 -3.47 -33.79 -0.20
C ALA A 442 -2.79 -33.11 0.99
N PRO A 443 -3.25 -33.34 2.24
CA PRO A 443 -2.62 -32.77 3.42
C PRO A 443 -1.12 -33.10 3.51
N LEU A 444 -0.30 -32.11 3.88
CA LEU A 444 1.13 -32.32 4.09
C LEU A 444 1.40 -33.35 5.18
N LYS A 445 2.38 -34.23 4.96
CA LYS A 445 2.76 -35.26 5.92
C LYS A 445 3.93 -34.79 6.77
N GLU A 446 3.94 -35.21 8.03
CA GLU A 446 5.14 -35.11 8.87
C GLU A 446 6.17 -36.11 8.35
N LEU A 447 7.40 -35.65 8.12
CA LEU A 447 8.51 -36.46 7.63
C LEU A 447 9.39 -36.93 8.80
N ASP A 448 10.07 -38.06 8.62
CA ASP A 448 11.13 -38.48 9.54
C ASP A 448 12.33 -37.54 9.39
N THR A 449 12.86 -37.04 10.50
CA THR A 449 14.03 -36.17 10.52
C THR A 449 15.26 -36.82 9.89
N ALA A 450 15.40 -38.16 9.94
CA ALA A 450 16.48 -38.87 9.26
C ALA A 450 16.39 -38.70 7.73
N VAL A 451 15.18 -38.79 7.15
CA VAL A 451 14.96 -38.56 5.72
C VAL A 451 15.29 -37.12 5.33
N VAL A 452 14.97 -36.16 6.20
CA VAL A 452 15.30 -34.75 5.97
C VAL A 452 16.82 -34.53 6.05
N ALA A 453 17.51 -35.15 7.02
CA ALA A 453 18.95 -35.07 7.17
C ALA A 453 19.69 -35.62 5.94
N ASP A 454 19.28 -36.79 5.45
CA ASP A 454 19.85 -37.41 4.25
C ASP A 454 19.61 -36.51 3.03
N GLY A 455 18.39 -35.99 2.86
CA GLY A 455 18.07 -35.10 1.74
C GLY A 455 18.83 -33.77 1.77
N LEU A 456 19.14 -33.22 2.96
CA LEU A 456 20.01 -32.05 3.11
C LEU A 456 21.47 -32.36 2.74
N ALA A 457 21.97 -33.54 3.16
CA ALA A 457 23.34 -33.95 2.88
C ALA A 457 23.56 -34.24 1.38
N GLU A 458 22.54 -34.77 0.70
CA GLU A 458 22.56 -35.09 -0.73
C GLU A 458 22.11 -33.93 -1.64
N ASP A 459 21.69 -32.79 -1.05
CA ASP A 459 21.15 -31.63 -1.76
C ASP A 459 19.93 -31.95 -2.65
N THR A 460 19.05 -32.83 -2.15
CA THR A 460 17.83 -33.28 -2.86
C THR A 460 16.56 -32.62 -2.35
N LEU A 461 16.62 -31.86 -1.25
CA LEU A 461 15.53 -31.04 -0.73
C LEU A 461 16.04 -29.67 -0.26
N SER A 462 15.12 -28.74 -0.03
CA SER A 462 15.43 -27.44 0.60
C SER A 462 14.61 -27.27 1.88
N PHE A 463 15.22 -26.67 2.89
CA PHE A 463 14.60 -26.54 4.21
C PHE A 463 14.20 -25.09 4.48
N ILE A 464 12.94 -24.91 4.91
CA ILE A 464 12.40 -23.61 5.31
C ILE A 464 12.25 -23.60 6.84
N ASP A 465 13.05 -22.77 7.50
CA ASP A 465 12.94 -22.49 8.93
C ASP A 465 11.91 -21.38 9.15
N THR A 466 10.80 -21.74 9.79
CA THR A 466 9.61 -20.86 9.90
C THR A 466 9.55 -20.12 11.23
N ARG A 467 10.57 -20.28 12.06
CA ARG A 467 10.69 -19.61 13.35
C ARG A 467 11.00 -18.13 13.18
N SER A 468 10.84 -17.39 14.28
CA SER A 468 11.20 -15.98 14.35
C SER A 468 12.69 -15.76 14.10
N ASN A 469 13.07 -14.55 13.67
CA ASN A 469 14.48 -14.22 13.50
C ASN A 469 15.29 -14.37 14.80
N SER A 470 14.69 -14.11 15.97
CA SER A 470 15.32 -14.35 17.27
C SER A 470 15.66 -15.82 17.51
N GLU A 471 14.76 -16.75 17.18
CA GLU A 471 15.04 -18.19 17.32
C GLU A 471 16.05 -18.69 16.29
N VAL A 472 16.07 -18.11 15.09
CA VAL A 472 17.09 -18.39 14.06
C VAL A 472 18.47 -17.93 14.52
N HIS A 473 18.54 -16.78 15.20
CA HIS A 473 19.76 -16.24 15.81
C HIS A 473 20.30 -17.08 16.97
N GLU A 474 19.48 -17.94 17.59
CA GLU A 474 19.93 -18.94 18.57
C GLU A 474 20.50 -20.21 17.89
N GLY A 475 20.04 -20.53 16.68
CA GLY A 475 20.56 -21.60 15.84
C GLY A 475 19.55 -22.09 14.81
N THR A 476 20.00 -22.38 13.60
CA THR A 476 19.17 -22.85 12.47
C THR A 476 19.86 -23.98 11.70
N VAL A 477 19.11 -24.68 10.84
CA VAL A 477 19.62 -25.76 9.99
C VAL A 477 20.56 -25.19 8.94
N VAL A 478 21.66 -25.89 8.66
CA VAL A 478 22.62 -25.49 7.62
C VAL A 478 21.93 -25.38 6.26
N ARG A 479 22.20 -24.29 5.53
CA ARG A 479 21.59 -23.95 4.22
C ARG A 479 20.07 -23.72 4.25
N SER A 480 19.44 -23.59 5.42
CA SER A 480 18.02 -23.23 5.52
C SER A 480 17.74 -21.83 4.98
N LEU A 481 16.52 -21.64 4.48
CA LEU A 481 15.94 -20.32 4.28
C LEU A 481 15.05 -19.99 5.47
N ASN A 482 15.12 -18.77 5.98
CA ASN A 482 14.19 -18.30 7.00
C ASN A 482 12.98 -17.62 6.34
N VAL A 483 11.80 -18.20 6.53
CA VAL A 483 10.51 -17.64 6.13
C VAL A 483 9.57 -17.74 7.32
N PRO A 484 9.54 -16.73 8.22
CA PRO A 484 8.75 -16.81 9.43
C PRO A 484 7.26 -17.06 9.16
N ALA A 485 6.66 -17.99 9.91
CA ALA A 485 5.23 -18.26 9.84
C ALA A 485 4.40 -17.03 10.25
N GLY A 486 3.20 -16.90 9.69
CA GLY A 486 2.27 -15.81 10.00
C GLY A 486 2.07 -14.88 8.80
N LYS A 487 2.27 -13.57 8.99
CA LYS A 487 1.69 -12.54 8.13
C LYS A 487 2.36 -12.32 6.76
N SER A 488 3.52 -12.90 6.47
CA SER A 488 4.28 -12.53 5.25
C SER A 488 4.94 -13.73 4.58
N VAL A 489 4.31 -14.90 4.69
CA VAL A 489 4.84 -16.18 4.20
C VAL A 489 5.00 -16.18 2.68
N ALA A 490 3.97 -15.76 1.94
CA ALA A 490 3.97 -15.66 0.49
C ALA A 490 5.01 -14.63 0.03
N SER A 491 4.97 -13.43 0.62
CA SER A 491 5.90 -12.34 0.32
C SER A 491 7.36 -12.75 0.53
N TYR A 492 7.71 -13.26 1.72
CA TYR A 492 9.08 -13.68 2.01
C TYR A 492 9.49 -14.92 1.23
N GLY A 493 8.59 -15.89 1.05
CA GLY A 493 8.81 -17.05 0.20
C GLY A 493 9.20 -16.65 -1.22
N ALA A 494 8.47 -15.72 -1.83
CA ALA A 494 8.75 -15.21 -3.18
C ALA A 494 10.07 -14.43 -3.30
N TRP A 495 10.59 -13.89 -2.19
CA TRP A 495 11.90 -13.22 -2.17
C TRP A 495 13.06 -14.21 -2.23
N VAL A 496 12.91 -15.35 -1.56
CA VAL A 496 14.03 -16.27 -1.29
C VAL A 496 13.95 -17.61 -2.02
N VAL A 497 12.79 -17.94 -2.60
CA VAL A 497 12.59 -19.12 -3.45
C VAL A 497 12.21 -18.66 -4.84
N ASN A 498 12.99 -19.09 -5.83
CA ASN A 498 12.64 -18.93 -7.23
C ASN A 498 12.24 -20.29 -7.81
N PRO A 499 10.93 -20.59 -8.01
CA PRO A 499 10.46 -21.88 -8.52
C PRO A 499 11.02 -22.25 -9.90
N GLU A 500 11.56 -21.29 -10.67
CA GLU A 500 12.19 -21.56 -11.96
C GLU A 500 13.57 -22.20 -11.81
N THR A 501 14.28 -21.94 -10.72
CA THR A 501 15.64 -22.44 -10.46
C THR A 501 15.71 -23.38 -9.26
N ASP A 502 14.94 -23.14 -8.21
CA ASP A 502 14.80 -23.99 -7.04
C ASP A 502 13.84 -25.14 -7.33
N LYS A 503 14.38 -26.26 -7.84
CA LYS A 503 13.58 -27.45 -8.19
C LYS A 503 13.41 -28.45 -7.06
N ASN A 504 14.24 -28.34 -6.02
CA ASN A 504 14.20 -29.24 -4.88
C ASN A 504 12.87 -29.06 -4.12
N PRO A 505 12.21 -30.16 -3.70
CA PRO A 505 11.05 -30.07 -2.84
C PRO A 505 11.40 -29.36 -1.53
N LEU A 506 10.46 -28.52 -1.06
CA LEU A 506 10.59 -27.83 0.21
C LEU A 506 10.11 -28.71 1.37
N VAL A 507 10.84 -28.65 2.48
CA VAL A 507 10.40 -29.18 3.78
C VAL A 507 10.28 -28.01 4.76
N LEU A 508 9.11 -27.90 5.39
CA LEU A 508 8.81 -26.82 6.33
C LEU A 508 9.13 -27.26 7.76
N LEU A 509 9.75 -26.40 8.56
CA LEU A 509 9.65 -26.52 10.01
C LEU A 509 8.27 -25.99 10.42
N ALA A 510 7.42 -26.76 11.09
CA ALA A 510 6.10 -26.27 11.52
C ALA A 510 5.72 -26.92 12.84
N LYS A 511 5.00 -26.20 13.70
CA LYS A 511 4.58 -26.72 15.02
C LYS A 511 3.63 -27.94 14.90
N ASP A 512 2.86 -27.99 13.81
CA ASP A 512 1.87 -29.02 13.51
C ASP A 512 1.49 -28.99 12.01
N GLN A 513 0.64 -29.94 11.59
CA GLN A 513 0.12 -30.03 10.22
C GLN A 513 -0.69 -28.80 9.81
N GLU A 514 -1.42 -28.18 10.75
CA GLU A 514 -2.27 -27.03 10.48
C GLU A 514 -1.42 -25.83 10.04
N GLN A 515 -0.37 -25.50 10.81
CA GLN A 515 0.56 -24.45 10.40
C GLN A 515 1.30 -24.80 9.11
N ALA A 516 1.70 -26.06 8.91
CA ALA A 516 2.34 -26.47 7.66
C ALA A 516 1.43 -26.25 6.44
N GLN A 517 0.14 -26.60 6.57
CA GLN A 517 -0.85 -26.44 5.51
C GLN A 517 -1.14 -24.96 5.23
N ASP A 518 -1.35 -24.16 6.28
CA ASP A 518 -1.53 -22.71 6.19
C ASP A 518 -0.35 -22.04 5.45
N MET A 519 0.88 -22.40 5.81
CA MET A 519 2.06 -21.89 5.12
C MET A 519 2.11 -22.32 3.66
N TRP A 520 1.77 -23.57 3.34
CA TRP A 520 1.73 -24.01 1.94
C TRP A 520 0.64 -23.29 1.14
N ASP A 521 -0.51 -23.02 1.74
CA ASP A 521 -1.59 -22.23 1.13
C ASP A 521 -1.13 -20.82 0.77
N HIS A 522 -0.30 -20.18 1.59
CA HIS A 522 0.34 -18.91 1.26
C HIS A 522 1.39 -19.06 0.15
N LEU A 523 2.23 -20.09 0.20
CA LEU A 523 3.31 -20.30 -0.78
C LEU A 523 2.78 -20.56 -2.21
N VAL A 524 1.67 -21.29 -2.36
CA VAL A 524 1.08 -21.54 -3.70
C VAL A 524 0.53 -20.27 -4.36
N ARG A 525 0.18 -19.23 -3.57
CA ARG A 525 -0.27 -17.94 -4.10
C ARG A 525 0.82 -17.24 -4.90
N VAL A 526 2.09 -17.55 -4.65
CA VAL A 526 3.24 -16.99 -5.39
C VAL A 526 3.93 -18.05 -6.25
N GLY A 527 3.30 -19.20 -6.51
CA GLY A 527 3.82 -20.26 -7.39
C GLY A 527 4.87 -21.18 -6.76
N ILE A 528 5.00 -21.17 -5.44
CA ILE A 528 5.86 -22.11 -4.72
C ILE A 528 5.03 -23.37 -4.40
N ASP A 529 4.91 -24.22 -5.43
CA ASP A 529 3.98 -25.36 -5.41
C ASP A 529 4.59 -26.61 -4.74
N ASN A 530 5.91 -26.81 -4.88
CA ASN A 530 6.60 -28.06 -4.55
C ASN A 530 6.99 -28.17 -3.07
N VAL A 531 6.03 -28.48 -2.19
CA VAL A 531 6.27 -28.76 -0.76
C VAL A 531 6.05 -30.25 -0.49
N ALA A 532 7.08 -30.95 -0.01
CA ALA A 532 7.03 -32.40 0.23
C ALA A 532 6.44 -32.79 1.59
N GLY A 533 6.55 -31.91 2.59
CA GLY A 533 6.09 -32.20 3.95
C GLY A 533 6.65 -31.21 4.96
N TYR A 534 6.50 -31.56 6.23
CA TYR A 534 7.00 -30.76 7.35
C TYR A 534 7.66 -31.62 8.41
N ILE A 535 8.41 -30.99 9.31
CA ILE A 535 8.89 -31.57 10.57
C ILE A 535 8.60 -30.61 11.72
N THR A 536 8.57 -31.13 12.94
CA THR A 536 8.23 -30.34 14.14
C THR A 536 9.43 -29.89 14.96
N SER A 537 10.63 -30.38 14.64
CA SER A 537 11.87 -30.03 15.35
C SER A 537 13.09 -30.15 14.44
N ILE A 538 14.11 -29.32 14.69
CA ILE A 538 15.41 -29.39 14.01
C ILE A 538 16.39 -30.37 14.69
N ASN A 539 15.97 -31.04 15.77
CA ASN A 539 16.82 -31.97 16.51
C ASN A 539 17.28 -33.13 15.61
N GLY A 540 18.60 -33.32 15.50
CA GLY A 540 19.19 -34.35 14.62
C GLY A 540 19.53 -33.86 13.22
N LEU A 541 19.23 -32.60 12.89
CA LEU A 541 19.69 -31.94 11.68
C LEU A 541 21.02 -31.20 11.93
N PRO A 542 21.85 -30.98 10.88
CA PRO A 542 23.04 -30.15 10.99
C PRO A 542 22.64 -28.69 11.24
N THR A 543 23.09 -28.11 12.35
CA THR A 543 22.75 -26.72 12.74
C THR A 543 23.98 -25.83 12.88
N PHE A 544 23.75 -24.52 12.79
CA PHE A 544 24.74 -23.47 13.06
C PHE A 544 24.05 -22.20 13.59
N THR A 545 24.83 -21.32 14.20
CA THR A 545 24.35 -20.02 14.69
C THR A 545 24.77 -18.92 13.71
N PRO A 546 23.83 -18.11 13.18
CA PRO A 546 24.16 -16.94 12.35
C PRO A 546 25.09 -15.97 13.09
N LYS A 547 26.03 -15.35 12.37
CA LYS A 547 26.94 -14.35 12.95
C LYS A 547 26.20 -13.02 13.09
N LEU A 548 26.33 -12.40 14.26
CA LEU A 548 25.75 -11.11 14.59
C LEU A 548 26.85 -10.15 15.05
N ILE A 549 26.66 -8.86 14.77
CA ILE A 549 27.43 -7.78 15.39
C ILE A 549 26.48 -6.77 16.03
N GLN A 550 26.93 -6.16 17.11
CA GLN A 550 26.22 -5.08 17.78
C GLN A 550 26.44 -3.75 17.04
N PRO A 551 25.52 -2.78 17.17
CA PRO A 551 25.65 -1.45 16.56
C PRO A 551 26.99 -0.76 16.76
N GLU A 552 27.58 -0.86 17.95
CA GLU A 552 28.87 -0.27 18.29
C GLU A 552 30.07 -0.88 17.57
N GLU A 553 29.97 -2.15 17.17
CA GLU A 553 31.04 -2.88 16.51
C GLU A 553 31.13 -2.54 15.02
N LEU A 554 30.03 -2.07 14.42
CA LEU A 554 29.91 -1.82 12.98
C LEU A 554 30.99 -0.88 12.43
N LYS A 555 31.38 0.14 13.20
CA LYS A 555 32.37 1.14 12.75
C LYS A 555 33.76 0.53 12.53
N ASP A 556 34.13 -0.42 13.37
CA ASP A 556 35.47 -1.04 13.38
C ASP A 556 35.46 -2.42 12.71
N PHE A 557 34.30 -2.88 12.22
CA PHE A 557 34.13 -4.15 11.54
C PHE A 557 34.58 -4.07 10.09
N ASP A 558 35.44 -5.02 9.67
CA ASP A 558 35.92 -5.12 8.28
C ASP A 558 34.86 -5.76 7.39
N SER A 559 33.96 -4.94 6.85
CA SER A 559 32.94 -5.37 5.88
C SER A 559 33.30 -4.90 4.47
N ALA A 560 33.14 -5.78 3.48
CA ALA A 560 33.18 -5.42 2.08
C ALA A 560 31.99 -4.52 1.68
N MET A 561 30.85 -4.67 2.36
CA MET A 561 29.64 -3.89 2.13
C MET A 561 28.74 -3.89 3.37
N VAL A 562 28.10 -2.75 3.65
CA VAL A 562 26.93 -2.67 4.53
C VAL A 562 25.68 -2.58 3.65
N LEU A 563 24.82 -3.58 3.70
CA LEU A 563 23.66 -3.75 2.84
C LEU A 563 22.36 -3.43 3.59
N ASP A 564 21.65 -2.40 3.13
CA ASP A 564 20.32 -2.03 3.60
C ASP A 564 19.26 -2.75 2.75
N VAL A 565 18.57 -3.72 3.36
CA VAL A 565 17.51 -4.49 2.68
C VAL A 565 16.11 -3.90 2.86
N ARG A 566 16.00 -2.66 3.37
CA ARG A 566 14.73 -1.91 3.42
C ARG A 566 14.35 -1.36 2.04
N ASN A 567 13.13 -0.83 1.95
CA ASN A 567 12.66 -0.15 0.75
C ASN A 567 13.39 1.19 0.57
N ARG A 568 13.47 1.66 -0.68
CA ARG A 568 14.13 2.94 -1.03
C ARG A 568 13.61 4.13 -0.21
N SER A 569 12.30 4.21 0.03
CA SER A 569 11.69 5.29 0.81
C SER A 569 12.17 5.32 2.27
N GLU A 570 12.32 4.16 2.90
CA GLU A 570 12.88 4.02 4.26
C GLU A 570 14.34 4.47 4.29
N HIS A 571 15.13 4.05 3.30
CA HIS A 571 16.54 4.42 3.18
C HIS A 571 16.75 5.93 2.96
N ILE A 572 15.90 6.57 2.15
CA ILE A 572 15.92 8.02 1.94
C ILE A 572 15.55 8.77 3.22
N ALA A 573 14.61 8.25 4.02
CA ALA A 573 14.19 8.87 5.28
C ALA A 573 15.31 8.84 6.34
N GLY A 574 16.16 7.81 6.33
CA GLY A 574 17.34 7.70 7.17
C GLY A 574 18.04 6.35 6.98
N ASN A 575 19.37 6.34 7.00
CA ASN A 575 20.18 5.13 6.77
C ASN A 575 21.51 5.17 7.52
N ILE A 576 22.15 4.00 7.59
CA ILE A 576 23.53 3.88 8.09
C ILE A 576 24.47 4.49 7.04
N PRO A 577 25.33 5.45 7.38
CA PRO A 577 26.24 6.10 6.43
C PRO A 577 27.11 5.09 5.67
N GLY A 578 27.18 5.23 4.35
CA GLY A 578 27.95 4.34 3.49
C GLY A 578 27.27 3.01 3.15
N SER A 579 26.05 2.76 3.66
CA SER A 579 25.29 1.57 3.28
C SER A 579 24.80 1.63 1.83
N TYR A 580 24.78 0.47 1.18
CA TYR A 580 24.21 0.25 -0.14
C TYR A 580 22.78 -0.25 -0.01
N GLN A 581 21.81 0.40 -0.67
CA GLN A 581 20.41 -0.03 -0.62
C GLN A 581 20.07 -0.99 -1.75
N LEU A 582 19.54 -2.15 -1.37
CA LEU A 582 18.93 -3.12 -2.27
C LEU A 582 17.91 -3.93 -1.49
N SER A 583 16.62 -3.65 -1.72
CA SER A 583 15.53 -4.22 -0.90
C SER A 583 15.53 -5.75 -0.90
N GLY A 584 15.03 -6.34 0.19
CA GLY A 584 14.93 -7.80 0.35
C GLY A 584 14.18 -8.48 -0.80
N GLY A 585 13.14 -7.84 -1.35
CA GLY A 585 12.39 -8.33 -2.51
C GLY A 585 13.13 -8.27 -3.85
N ARG A 586 14.36 -7.77 -3.87
CA ARG A 586 15.20 -7.59 -5.07
C ARG A 586 16.58 -8.20 -4.95
N VAL A 587 17.11 -8.34 -3.73
CA VAL A 587 18.51 -8.73 -3.51
C VAL A 587 18.90 -10.05 -4.18
N MET A 588 18.05 -11.07 -4.06
CA MET A 588 18.32 -12.40 -4.64
C MET A 588 18.27 -12.43 -6.17
N TRP A 589 17.71 -11.39 -6.79
CA TRP A 589 17.57 -11.23 -8.23
C TRP A 589 18.65 -10.31 -8.83
N HIS A 590 19.49 -9.72 -7.98
CA HIS A 590 20.56 -8.80 -8.36
C HIS A 590 21.86 -9.10 -7.61
N LEU A 591 22.20 -10.38 -7.51
CA LEU A 591 23.45 -10.85 -6.88
C LEU A 591 24.70 -10.28 -7.58
N ASP A 592 24.59 -9.90 -8.85
CA ASP A 592 25.63 -9.22 -9.64
C ASP A 592 26.07 -7.86 -9.06
N LYS A 593 25.25 -7.26 -8.20
CA LYS A 593 25.56 -5.99 -7.52
C LYS A 593 26.30 -6.16 -6.20
N LEU A 594 26.44 -7.40 -5.71
CA LEU A 594 27.08 -7.71 -4.45
C LEU A 594 28.57 -8.02 -4.66
N PRO A 595 29.45 -7.70 -3.71
CA PRO A 595 30.86 -8.07 -3.80
C PRO A 595 31.00 -9.60 -3.81
N ALA A 596 31.84 -10.12 -4.70
CA ALA A 596 32.07 -11.57 -4.83
C ALA A 596 32.86 -12.16 -3.64
N ASP A 597 33.68 -11.35 -2.98
CA ASP A 597 34.52 -11.73 -1.84
C ASP A 597 34.34 -10.75 -0.68
N GLY A 598 34.61 -11.24 0.53
CA GLY A 598 34.54 -10.46 1.77
C GLY A 598 33.17 -10.52 2.45
N THR A 599 33.13 -10.02 3.69
CA THR A 599 31.93 -10.11 4.54
C THR A 599 30.95 -8.99 4.21
N ILE A 600 29.67 -9.33 4.03
CA ILE A 600 28.58 -8.36 3.88
C ILE A 600 27.85 -8.25 5.22
N VAL A 601 27.72 -7.04 5.75
CA VAL A 601 26.87 -6.76 6.90
C VAL A 601 25.48 -6.36 6.42
N THR A 602 24.44 -7.11 6.76
CA THR A 602 23.08 -6.84 6.31
C THR A 602 22.22 -6.28 7.46
N TYR A 603 21.32 -5.35 7.15
CA TYR A 603 20.35 -4.83 8.11
C TYR A 603 19.02 -4.46 7.45
N CYS A 604 17.94 -4.44 8.24
CA CYS A 604 16.66 -3.86 7.83
C CYS A 604 16.15 -2.83 8.85
N GLN A 605 14.83 -2.66 9.03
CA GLN A 605 14.33 -1.76 10.08
C GLN A 605 14.46 -2.37 11.49
N SER A 606 14.13 -3.66 11.64
CA SER A 606 13.93 -4.30 12.95
C SER A 606 14.30 -5.79 13.02
N GLY A 607 14.98 -6.34 12.02
CA GLY A 607 15.52 -7.71 12.03
C GLY A 607 14.82 -8.73 11.12
N VAL A 608 13.49 -8.75 11.02
CA VAL A 608 12.77 -9.83 10.29
C VAL A 608 13.18 -9.93 8.82
N ARG A 609 13.04 -8.84 8.05
CA ARG A 609 13.46 -8.78 6.64
C ARG A 609 14.94 -9.08 6.46
N ASN A 610 15.76 -8.76 7.48
CA ASN A 610 17.18 -9.01 7.46
C ASN A 610 17.47 -10.51 7.52
N SER A 611 16.88 -11.21 8.48
CA SER A 611 17.04 -12.67 8.63
C SER A 611 16.59 -13.44 7.38
N VAL A 612 15.47 -13.03 6.77
CA VAL A 612 14.97 -13.58 5.50
C VAL A 612 16.03 -13.42 4.40
N ALA A 613 16.47 -12.19 4.12
CA ALA A 613 17.46 -11.92 3.07
C ALA A 613 18.83 -12.56 3.37
N ALA A 614 19.30 -12.48 4.62
CA ALA A 614 20.58 -13.03 5.07
C ALA A 614 20.62 -14.56 4.97
N SER A 615 19.52 -15.25 5.27
CA SER A 615 19.45 -16.72 5.09
C SER A 615 19.61 -17.13 3.62
N ALA A 616 18.96 -16.40 2.70
CA ALA A 616 19.04 -16.64 1.27
C ALA A 616 20.42 -16.33 0.69
N LEU A 617 21.02 -15.21 1.11
CA LEU A 617 22.39 -14.84 0.71
C LEU A 617 23.42 -15.85 1.22
N ARG A 618 23.30 -16.33 2.47
CA ARG A 618 24.14 -17.41 2.99
C ARG A 618 23.98 -18.70 2.18
N ARG A 619 22.74 -19.07 1.84
CA ARG A 619 22.47 -20.24 0.97
C ARG A 619 23.09 -20.07 -0.42
N ALA A 620 23.16 -18.85 -0.95
CA ALA A 620 23.84 -18.52 -2.20
C ALA A 620 25.37 -18.43 -2.10
N GLY A 621 25.95 -18.60 -0.90
CA GLY A 621 27.39 -18.71 -0.69
C GLY A 621 28.09 -17.44 -0.20
N TYR A 622 27.36 -16.36 0.10
CA TYR A 622 27.95 -15.13 0.65
C TYR A 622 28.28 -15.27 2.15
N ASP A 623 29.38 -14.68 2.60
CA ASP A 623 29.69 -14.53 4.03
C ASP A 623 28.90 -13.36 4.59
N ILE A 624 27.79 -13.67 5.26
CA ILE A 624 26.87 -12.68 5.82
C ILE A 624 27.05 -12.58 7.33
N VAL A 625 27.09 -11.34 7.81
CA VAL A 625 26.95 -10.96 9.21
C VAL A 625 25.71 -10.08 9.33
N GLU A 626 24.87 -10.34 10.31
CA GLU A 626 23.66 -9.55 10.54
C GLU A 626 23.93 -8.47 11.59
N LEU A 627 23.43 -7.25 11.36
CA LEU A 627 23.42 -6.19 12.38
C LEU A 627 22.28 -6.44 13.36
N ASP A 628 22.62 -6.69 14.62
CA ASP A 628 21.64 -7.00 15.67
C ASP A 628 20.71 -5.80 15.93
N GLY A 629 19.41 -6.07 16.05
CA GLY A 629 18.34 -5.07 16.11
C GLY A 629 18.22 -4.14 14.88
N SER A 630 19.10 -4.29 13.89
CA SER A 630 19.13 -3.57 12.62
C SER A 630 19.13 -2.03 12.76
N TYR A 631 18.49 -1.27 11.85
CA TYR A 631 18.53 0.19 11.85
C TYR A 631 17.98 0.81 13.13
N ALA A 632 16.92 0.26 13.71
CA ALA A 632 16.32 0.80 14.94
C ALA A 632 17.29 0.74 16.12
N ALA A 633 18.04 -0.37 16.28
CA ALA A 633 19.06 -0.48 17.32
C ALA A 633 20.26 0.42 17.03
N TRP A 634 20.67 0.52 15.76
CA TRP A 634 21.75 1.42 15.36
C TRP A 634 21.42 2.90 15.61
N ASP A 635 20.22 3.34 15.25
CA ASP A 635 19.77 4.73 15.44
C ASP A 635 19.66 5.09 16.93
N ALA A 636 19.15 4.15 17.75
CA ALA A 636 19.10 4.30 19.21
C ALA A 636 20.50 4.39 19.82
N TRP A 637 21.43 3.52 19.41
CA TRP A 637 22.82 3.56 19.85
C TRP A 637 23.51 4.86 19.41
N HIS A 638 23.43 5.21 18.12
CA HIS A 638 24.05 6.40 17.56
C HIS A 638 23.56 7.69 18.23
N SER A 639 22.27 7.75 18.57
CA SER A 639 21.67 8.86 19.32
C SER A 639 22.14 8.94 20.78
N SER A 640 22.63 7.83 21.35
CA SER A 640 23.13 7.77 22.73
C SER A 640 24.60 8.19 22.86
N VAL A 641 25.36 8.19 21.77
CA VAL A 641 26.79 8.58 21.75
C VAL A 641 26.90 10.11 21.60
N PRO A 642 27.56 10.83 22.52
CA PRO A 642 27.75 12.27 22.39
C PRO A 642 28.53 12.62 21.10
N ALA A 643 28.05 13.60 20.34
CA ALA A 643 28.79 14.13 19.20
C ALA A 643 30.16 14.68 19.67
N VAL A 644 31.24 14.02 19.24
CA VAL A 644 32.63 14.42 19.55
C VAL A 644 33.07 15.56 18.64
#